data_AF-A0A7C6R601-F1
#
_entry.id   AF-A0A7C6R601-F1
#
_cell.length_a   1.000
_cell.length_b   1.000
_cell.length_c   1.000
_cell.angle_alpha   90.00
_cell.angle_beta   90.00
_cell.angle_gamma   90.00
#
_symmetry.space_group_name_H-M   'P 1'
#
loop_
_entity.id
_entity.type
_entity.pdbx_description
1 polymer ?
#
loop_
_entity_poly.entity_id
_entity_poly.type
_entity_poly.pdbx_seq_one_letter_code
_entity_poly.pdbx_strand_id
1 'polypeptide(L)'
;MKGIRSLVCLILAFVLVPSNLVFSTNAQSLSAEEPTQSFGVYQVSTVEHLLWAAEHPDKHYVLVKDINIPQTDWTPIGTEAEPFSGTFNGSGHSITISIEQNILDSGIYLVGLFGYITGTVMNLTVNGSIEASISSGYVGGVAANLSGGKITGCESNVDITAEGASSIIHVGGIVGAVRSLNGSGTIENCVNNGDINVKALNITGVGGDLGSGTRGSVGGILGLVCDTSGAYITSCINNGHITVTGGADNVGGIVGQTSVNTAATFANITYCANKGDITGYRTEGERSAGIIGYIKRGVINFCYNLGNVIEYTDDGSTVARQGYGNFYGIFGYANLSSSNTLEVTYCYNASENPLEAEICVVRNASHGTFKNFYMEGRSEYETELNAANVSTGVPGTAFSSPSDLYEKITATEEGARAYAANPTGGYPILYFEKENVIENDNSGFIEIEPAGSLRHNLYFVFRSSHPADRLQITATLEGGSSALLEKELVESGRVKVADKTYVAADGAKLYTAAMHSIPDDVWTAAKITAKFDGNTVFTTTLNADDVIDKTGVEIPIEGLPNYPDGVVSQIYNCGPGLANDQQSVTDEDSKMVVVSSTNEESFINYINRLTNIGFNVISHSGIDGNIHYGLQNGQKFYYIYYTAYSKQTRIIEDNSTNVLLSELDSEIGDSNTEFYLYSIDYTHGEGQTTKTDYWQIDCGALMVIKLADNSLFIIDGGHERQSSNAALEAFLDFAYDITGKEPGTTIDIKGWYFTHAHGDHVYFAHAFVKKYHEYLNIQATYFNIPSFQTMPNGYDAGTFLMKDTFNKHFPDCKHVKLHTGQRFSLQGVGFEVLLTHEDMVNESGTTSISNFNDSSTIIRITIDGKSFMILGDTDTLGQSTILKMYKNDTLKSDAVQVSHHGYNDLPQLYAAIAAPLALFPNSEENAGENSGNRNKYLGVINAAENATPLFADPNTYKIYVEDGELKYETLPSYREGLYFTIPDLDESLIPVSEEPHVDLDEVLKYISFSEYVIDKSANGTEAIANNETCSLILDGKTTTKFCTSTKPAVIAWKMKQPVKVFSYVIYTANDNSRFTGRNPQKWVLCGSNDAENWNVIDAVYAANLPDVDYTGFAFKVDNPAEYQYYVLKIFSAAGAGVLQLSEIELYSDVPKPAYIPGDLNGDGRVTVTDIVGLRGIIMNNEEPEKQVFDAGDLNKDGRLTVTDIVAIRGLIMNQDS
;
A
#
# COMPACT_ATOMS: atom_id res chain seq x y z
N MET A 1 11.82 -63.43 -24.51
CA MET A 1 11.19 -63.41 -23.18
C MET A 1 11.83 -62.28 -22.40
N LYS A 2 11.17 -61.42 -21.61
CA LYS A 2 9.75 -61.02 -21.37
C LYS A 2 9.87 -59.90 -20.30
N GLY A 3 9.27 -58.71 -20.30
CA GLY A 3 8.55 -57.83 -21.27
C GLY A 3 8.75 -56.36 -20.77
N ILE A 4 8.53 -55.26 -21.50
CA ILE A 4 7.47 -54.87 -22.45
C ILE A 4 6.11 -54.84 -21.73
N ARG A 5 5.49 -53.68 -21.43
CA ARG A 5 4.92 -52.72 -22.40
C ARG A 5 4.47 -51.38 -21.76
N SER A 6 4.63 -50.27 -22.50
CA SER A 6 3.80 -49.06 -22.38
C SER A 6 2.87 -48.97 -23.59
N LEU A 7 1.57 -48.75 -23.35
CA LEU A 7 0.47 -48.40 -24.29
C LEU A 7 -0.81 -48.31 -23.40
N VAL A 8 -1.84 -47.47 -23.61
CA VAL A 8 -2.57 -47.11 -24.84
C VAL A 8 -3.25 -45.73 -24.70
N CYS A 9 -3.26 -44.93 -25.78
CA CYS A 9 -4.20 -43.82 -26.00
C CYS A 9 -5.40 -44.27 -26.86
N LEU A 10 -6.48 -43.48 -26.85
CA LEU A 10 -7.63 -43.50 -27.79
C LEU A 10 -8.65 -44.65 -27.68
N ILE A 11 -9.83 -44.41 -28.31
CA ILE A 11 -11.15 -45.11 -28.31
C ILE A 11 -12.15 -44.33 -27.43
N LEU A 12 -13.30 -43.80 -27.88
CA LEU A 12 -14.06 -43.73 -29.16
C LEU A 12 -14.83 -42.36 -29.12
N ALA A 13 -15.39 -41.78 -30.18
CA ALA A 13 -16.13 -42.41 -31.27
C ALA A 13 -16.11 -41.64 -32.60
N PHE A 14 -15.94 -42.37 -33.70
CA PHE A 14 -16.46 -41.98 -35.01
C PHE A 14 -17.91 -42.46 -35.13
N VAL A 15 -18.81 -41.61 -35.60
CA VAL A 15 -20.06 -42.04 -36.27
C VAL A 15 -19.99 -41.54 -37.70
N LEU A 16 -20.26 -42.45 -38.65
CA LEU A 16 -20.19 -42.16 -40.08
C LEU A 16 -21.33 -41.24 -40.52
N VAL A 17 -21.01 -40.23 -41.32
CA VAL A 17 -21.94 -39.66 -42.32
C VAL A 17 -21.42 -40.09 -43.70
N PRO A 18 -22.25 -40.69 -44.58
CA PRO A 18 -21.80 -41.24 -45.84
C PRO A 18 -21.57 -40.15 -46.89
N SER A 19 -20.41 -40.20 -47.54
CA SER A 19 -20.09 -39.41 -48.72
C SER A 19 -20.96 -39.80 -49.92
N ASN A 20 -21.62 -38.84 -50.56
CA ASN A 20 -22.05 -38.91 -51.95
C ASN A 20 -21.69 -37.60 -52.67
N LEU A 21 -21.14 -37.73 -53.87
CA LEU A 21 -20.66 -36.66 -54.75
C LEU A 21 -21.82 -35.71 -55.18
N VAL A 22 -21.57 -34.45 -55.58
CA VAL A 22 -20.96 -34.05 -56.87
C VAL A 22 -20.45 -32.59 -56.84
N PHE A 23 -19.20 -32.40 -57.32
CA PHE A 23 -18.52 -31.22 -57.93
C PHE A 23 -19.14 -29.81 -57.78
N SER A 24 -18.38 -28.71 -57.60
CA SER A 24 -16.96 -28.40 -57.92
C SER A 24 -16.44 -27.28 -56.99
N THR A 25 -15.16 -26.83 -56.94
CA THR A 25 -14.04 -26.80 -57.93
C THR A 25 -12.68 -27.18 -57.29
N ASN A 26 -11.54 -26.68 -57.83
CA ASN A 26 -10.22 -26.71 -57.19
C ASN A 26 -10.03 -25.43 -56.36
N ALA A 27 -9.91 -25.57 -55.03
CA ALA A 27 -9.17 -24.63 -54.20
C ALA A 27 -7.91 -25.34 -53.69
N GLN A 28 -6.73 -24.72 -53.84
CA GLN A 28 -5.59 -25.15 -53.04
C GLN A 28 -5.85 -24.67 -51.61
N SER A 29 -5.72 -25.56 -50.62
CA SER A 29 -5.71 -25.16 -49.22
C SER A 29 -4.48 -24.29 -48.99
N LEU A 30 -4.68 -22.99 -48.77
CA LEU A 30 -3.65 -22.06 -48.32
C LEU A 30 -3.18 -22.50 -46.94
N SER A 31 -1.87 -22.49 -46.70
CA SER A 31 -1.25 -22.80 -45.41
C SER A 31 -0.70 -21.53 -44.78
N ALA A 32 -0.71 -21.44 -43.45
CA ALA A 32 -0.09 -20.34 -42.71
C ALA A 32 1.40 -20.16 -43.08
N GLU A 33 1.84 -18.90 -43.18
CA GLU A 33 3.23 -18.50 -43.39
C GLU A 33 3.62 -17.45 -42.34
N GLU A 34 4.74 -17.66 -41.65
CA GLU A 34 5.23 -16.75 -40.62
C GLU A 34 5.66 -15.40 -41.24
N PRO A 35 5.07 -14.27 -40.81
CA PRO A 35 5.44 -12.96 -41.34
C PRO A 35 6.87 -12.55 -40.91
N THR A 36 7.53 -11.69 -41.69
CA THR A 36 8.76 -11.05 -41.21
C THR A 36 8.46 -10.14 -40.01
N GLN A 37 9.33 -10.16 -38.99
CA GLN A 37 9.17 -9.32 -37.79
C GLN A 37 10.04 -8.06 -37.87
N SER A 38 9.53 -6.93 -37.35
CA SER A 38 10.25 -5.67 -37.18
C SER A 38 9.86 -5.04 -35.84
N PHE A 39 10.84 -4.72 -34.98
CA PHE A 39 10.62 -4.19 -33.61
C PHE A 39 9.61 -4.99 -32.75
N GLY A 40 9.62 -6.32 -32.91
CA GLY A 40 8.69 -7.22 -32.22
C GLY A 40 7.32 -7.38 -32.91
N VAL A 41 7.04 -6.64 -33.99
CA VAL A 41 5.75 -6.62 -34.70
C VAL A 41 5.85 -7.34 -36.04
N TYR A 42 4.94 -8.29 -36.28
CA TYR A 42 4.87 -9.09 -37.49
C TYR A 42 4.23 -8.31 -38.65
N GLN A 43 4.93 -8.26 -39.80
CA GLN A 43 4.55 -7.49 -40.98
C GLN A 43 3.60 -8.30 -41.88
N VAL A 44 2.30 -8.16 -41.65
CA VAL A 44 1.24 -8.91 -42.34
C VAL A 44 1.02 -8.33 -43.74
N SER A 45 1.05 -9.20 -44.75
CA SER A 45 0.89 -8.77 -46.14
C SER A 45 0.06 -9.76 -46.98
N THR A 46 0.10 -11.07 -46.70
CA THR A 46 -0.63 -12.07 -47.48
C THR A 46 -1.76 -12.71 -46.66
N VAL A 47 -2.60 -13.51 -47.31
CA VAL A 47 -3.66 -14.27 -46.62
C VAL A 47 -3.03 -15.33 -45.71
N GLU A 48 -1.90 -15.91 -46.14
CA GLU A 48 -1.09 -16.85 -45.38
C GLU A 48 -0.54 -16.24 -44.08
N HIS A 49 -0.19 -14.95 -44.08
CA HIS A 49 0.18 -14.21 -42.86
C HIS A 49 -1.02 -14.00 -41.91
N LEU A 50 -2.24 -13.84 -42.43
CA LEU A 50 -3.46 -13.74 -41.60
C LEU A 50 -3.85 -15.10 -40.99
N LEU A 51 -3.67 -16.19 -41.74
CA LEU A 51 -3.85 -17.54 -41.22
C LEU A 51 -2.85 -17.82 -40.08
N TRP A 52 -1.58 -17.41 -40.23
CA TRP A 52 -0.59 -17.51 -39.15
C TRP A 52 -0.98 -16.68 -37.92
N ALA A 53 -1.59 -15.51 -38.11
CA ALA A 53 -2.08 -14.67 -37.01
C ALA A 53 -3.27 -15.31 -36.26
N ALA A 54 -4.09 -16.12 -36.93
CA ALA A 54 -5.14 -16.91 -36.28
C ALA A 54 -4.57 -18.06 -35.42
N GLU A 55 -3.44 -18.63 -35.83
CA GLU A 55 -2.70 -19.65 -35.05
C GLU A 55 -1.89 -19.07 -33.89
N HIS A 56 -1.55 -17.78 -33.93
CA HIS A 56 -0.71 -17.10 -32.92
C HIS A 56 -1.39 -15.80 -32.40
N PRO A 57 -2.55 -15.90 -31.72
CA PRO A 57 -3.36 -14.75 -31.32
C PRO A 57 -2.72 -13.86 -30.23
N ASP A 58 -1.58 -14.27 -29.67
CA ASP A 58 -0.86 -13.56 -28.61
C ASP A 58 0.19 -12.54 -29.11
N LYS A 59 0.41 -12.43 -30.43
CA LYS A 59 1.45 -11.56 -31.02
C LYS A 59 0.92 -10.20 -31.52
N HIS A 60 1.85 -9.28 -31.78
CA HIS A 60 1.56 -7.97 -32.38
C HIS A 60 1.78 -8.01 -33.90
N TYR A 61 0.85 -7.43 -34.65
CA TYR A 61 0.75 -7.47 -36.09
C TYR A 61 0.53 -6.06 -36.67
N VAL A 62 1.08 -5.82 -37.86
CA VAL A 62 0.78 -4.62 -38.64
C VAL A 62 0.59 -4.97 -40.12
N LEU A 63 -0.47 -4.47 -40.75
CA LEU A 63 -0.62 -4.59 -42.20
C LEU A 63 0.36 -3.67 -42.94
N VAL A 64 0.96 -4.16 -44.02
CA VAL A 64 1.82 -3.37 -44.92
C VAL A 64 1.30 -3.28 -46.37
N LYS A 65 0.15 -3.89 -46.65
CA LYS A 65 -0.65 -3.73 -47.87
C LYS A 65 -2.07 -4.22 -47.63
N ASP A 66 -2.99 -3.85 -48.53
CA ASP A 66 -4.35 -4.39 -48.56
C ASP A 66 -4.37 -5.88 -48.87
N ILE A 67 -5.31 -6.61 -48.26
CA ILE A 67 -5.44 -8.07 -48.38
C ILE A 67 -6.87 -8.42 -48.80
N ASN A 68 -7.03 -9.27 -49.79
CA ASN A 68 -8.32 -9.84 -50.18
C ASN A 68 -8.32 -11.32 -49.82
N ILE A 69 -9.24 -11.75 -48.96
CA ILE A 69 -9.41 -13.15 -48.55
C ILE A 69 -10.35 -13.83 -49.56
N PRO A 70 -9.87 -14.74 -50.43
CA PRO A 70 -10.68 -15.29 -51.52
C PRO A 70 -11.64 -16.40 -51.10
N GLN A 71 -11.48 -16.98 -49.91
CA GLN A 71 -12.30 -18.07 -49.39
C GLN A 71 -13.44 -17.58 -48.51
N THR A 72 -14.58 -18.29 -48.52
CA THR A 72 -15.79 -17.92 -47.75
C THR A 72 -15.88 -18.63 -46.40
N ASP A 73 -15.13 -19.72 -46.20
CA ASP A 73 -14.98 -20.48 -44.96
C ASP A 73 -13.90 -19.89 -44.05
N TRP A 74 -14.10 -18.63 -43.61
CA TRP A 74 -13.17 -17.96 -42.69
C TRP A 74 -13.25 -18.54 -41.26
N THR A 75 -12.08 -18.86 -40.69
CA THR A 75 -11.93 -19.12 -39.25
C THR A 75 -11.47 -17.82 -38.57
N PRO A 76 -12.25 -17.25 -37.63
CA PRO A 76 -11.91 -15.98 -37.01
C PRO A 76 -10.59 -15.99 -36.22
N ILE A 77 -9.88 -14.86 -36.21
CA ILE A 77 -8.68 -14.68 -35.37
C ILE A 77 -9.08 -14.58 -33.90
N GLY A 78 -8.53 -15.44 -33.04
CA GLY A 78 -8.79 -15.49 -31.60
C GLY A 78 -10.12 -16.17 -31.23
N THR A 79 -10.10 -16.95 -30.15
CA THR A 79 -11.24 -17.74 -29.63
C THR A 79 -11.50 -17.43 -28.15
N GLU A 80 -12.61 -17.90 -27.56
CA GLU A 80 -12.85 -17.70 -26.12
C GLU A 80 -11.78 -18.38 -25.24
N ALA A 81 -11.16 -19.47 -25.71
CA ALA A 81 -10.09 -20.19 -24.99
C ALA A 81 -8.70 -19.56 -25.21
N GLU A 82 -8.43 -19.10 -26.43
CA GLU A 82 -7.18 -18.45 -26.85
C GLU A 82 -7.52 -17.14 -27.57
N PRO A 83 -7.86 -16.08 -26.81
CA PRO A 83 -8.33 -14.82 -27.38
C PRO A 83 -7.19 -14.04 -28.01
N PHE A 84 -7.51 -13.18 -28.99
CA PHE A 84 -6.56 -12.24 -29.54
C PHE A 84 -6.15 -11.24 -28.46
N SER A 85 -4.93 -11.37 -27.91
CA SER A 85 -4.43 -10.59 -26.77
C SER A 85 -3.32 -9.59 -27.15
N GLY A 86 -2.80 -9.67 -28.38
CA GLY A 86 -1.80 -8.75 -28.89
C GLY A 86 -2.38 -7.44 -29.45
N THR A 87 -1.63 -6.80 -30.35
CA THR A 87 -2.05 -5.58 -31.08
C THR A 87 -2.15 -5.89 -32.57
N PHE A 88 -3.31 -5.70 -33.19
CA PHE A 88 -3.46 -5.81 -34.65
C PHE A 88 -3.71 -4.42 -35.25
N ASN A 89 -2.72 -3.88 -35.96
CA ASN A 89 -2.79 -2.54 -36.54
C ASN A 89 -2.94 -2.62 -38.06
N GLY A 90 -4.10 -2.20 -38.57
CA GLY A 90 -4.35 -2.14 -40.01
C GLY A 90 -3.53 -1.09 -40.75
N SER A 91 -2.92 -0.11 -40.05
CA SER A 91 -2.10 0.96 -40.64
C SER A 91 -2.79 1.73 -41.79
N GLY A 92 -4.13 1.80 -41.81
CA GLY A 92 -4.92 2.39 -42.89
C GLY A 92 -5.08 1.47 -44.12
N HIS A 93 -4.60 0.24 -44.07
CA HIS A 93 -4.90 -0.80 -45.05
C HIS A 93 -6.22 -1.52 -44.76
N SER A 94 -6.69 -2.23 -45.76
CA SER A 94 -7.94 -2.96 -45.74
C SER A 94 -7.79 -4.48 -45.81
N ILE A 95 -8.73 -5.19 -45.19
CA ILE A 95 -8.96 -6.63 -45.38
C ILE A 95 -10.35 -6.82 -45.97
N THR A 96 -10.44 -7.42 -47.15
CA THR A 96 -11.73 -7.79 -47.77
C THR A 96 -12.08 -9.24 -47.42
N ILE A 97 -13.30 -9.45 -46.94
CA ILE A 97 -13.88 -10.74 -46.51
C ILE A 97 -15.18 -11.05 -47.27
N SER A 98 -15.57 -12.33 -47.31
CA SER A 98 -16.87 -12.75 -47.85
C SER A 98 -17.33 -14.01 -47.10
N ILE A 99 -17.72 -13.85 -45.83
CA ILE A 99 -17.94 -15.00 -44.92
C ILE A 99 -19.32 -15.60 -45.18
N GLU A 100 -19.39 -16.90 -45.46
CA GLU A 100 -20.65 -17.65 -45.59
C GLU A 100 -20.70 -18.76 -44.52
N GLN A 101 -21.64 -18.67 -43.57
CA GLN A 101 -21.83 -19.68 -42.53
C GLN A 101 -23.29 -20.15 -42.42
N ASN A 102 -23.47 -21.47 -42.41
CA ASN A 102 -24.75 -22.13 -42.20
C ASN A 102 -24.57 -23.25 -41.15
N ILE A 103 -24.72 -22.90 -39.87
CA ILE A 103 -24.36 -23.76 -38.73
C ILE A 103 -25.58 -23.94 -37.82
N LEU A 104 -26.35 -25.00 -38.09
CA LEU A 104 -27.62 -25.29 -37.43
C LEU A 104 -27.48 -26.13 -36.14
N ASP A 105 -26.29 -26.68 -35.89
CA ASP A 105 -25.99 -27.46 -34.68
C ASP A 105 -26.00 -26.56 -33.43
N SER A 106 -26.41 -27.08 -32.28
CA SER A 106 -26.55 -26.29 -31.06
C SER A 106 -25.19 -25.82 -30.51
N GLY A 107 -24.92 -24.51 -30.58
CA GLY A 107 -23.71 -23.89 -30.04
C GLY A 107 -23.82 -22.37 -29.87
N ILE A 108 -22.74 -21.77 -29.40
CA ILE A 108 -22.53 -20.31 -29.41
C ILE A 108 -21.44 -20.04 -30.44
N TYR A 109 -21.80 -19.42 -31.56
CA TYR A 109 -20.88 -19.15 -32.66
C TYR A 109 -20.36 -17.72 -32.63
N LEU A 110 -19.12 -17.56 -33.10
CA LEU A 110 -18.42 -16.29 -33.22
C LEU A 110 -18.20 -16.03 -34.71
N VAL A 111 -18.87 -15.04 -35.28
CA VAL A 111 -18.79 -14.72 -36.72
C VAL A 111 -18.29 -13.30 -36.94
N GLY A 112 -17.17 -13.18 -37.65
CA GLY A 112 -16.48 -11.92 -37.95
C GLY A 112 -15.04 -12.18 -38.38
N LEU A 113 -14.28 -11.13 -38.69
CA LEU A 113 -12.84 -11.27 -38.96
C LEU A 113 -12.09 -11.78 -37.72
N PHE A 114 -12.41 -11.22 -36.54
CA PHE A 114 -11.95 -11.67 -35.23
C PHE A 114 -13.06 -12.38 -34.45
N GLY A 115 -12.73 -13.45 -33.72
CA GLY A 115 -13.68 -14.20 -32.92
C GLY A 115 -13.83 -13.62 -31.52
N TYR A 116 -12.71 -13.49 -30.81
CA TYR A 116 -12.68 -13.03 -29.42
C TYR A 116 -11.42 -12.21 -29.14
N ILE A 117 -11.59 -10.97 -28.68
CA ILE A 117 -10.49 -10.01 -28.46
C ILE A 117 -10.38 -9.65 -26.98
N THR A 118 -9.17 -9.78 -26.42
CA THR A 118 -8.75 -9.21 -25.12
C THR A 118 -7.70 -8.11 -25.28
N GLY A 119 -6.98 -8.08 -26.41
CA GLY A 119 -5.98 -7.07 -26.76
C GLY A 119 -6.57 -5.89 -27.55
N THR A 120 -5.81 -5.37 -28.51
CA THR A 120 -6.20 -4.18 -29.29
C THR A 120 -6.25 -4.43 -30.79
N VAL A 121 -7.35 -4.06 -31.45
CA VAL A 121 -7.43 -3.97 -32.92
C VAL A 121 -7.57 -2.50 -33.30
N MET A 122 -6.77 -2.02 -34.26
CA MET A 122 -6.73 -0.59 -34.59
C MET A 122 -6.54 -0.28 -36.08
N ASN A 123 -7.04 0.87 -36.53
CA ASN A 123 -6.73 1.49 -37.83
C ASN A 123 -6.89 0.55 -39.04
N LEU A 124 -7.92 -0.29 -39.00
CA LEU A 124 -8.22 -1.34 -39.98
C LEU A 124 -9.56 -1.06 -40.66
N THR A 125 -9.58 -1.10 -41.99
CA THR A 125 -10.81 -1.14 -42.78
C THR A 125 -11.14 -2.60 -43.12
N VAL A 126 -12.33 -3.08 -42.79
CA VAL A 126 -12.84 -4.39 -43.24
C VAL A 126 -13.88 -4.15 -44.32
N ASN A 127 -13.75 -4.79 -45.48
CA ASN A 127 -14.69 -4.66 -46.60
C ASN A 127 -15.38 -5.99 -46.90
N GLY A 128 -16.57 -5.96 -47.51
CA GLY A 128 -17.18 -7.11 -48.16
C GLY A 128 -18.51 -7.53 -47.55
N SER A 129 -18.67 -8.80 -47.19
CA SER A 129 -19.97 -9.31 -46.68
C SER A 129 -19.84 -10.45 -45.66
N ILE A 130 -20.89 -10.62 -44.86
CA ILE A 130 -21.12 -11.76 -43.97
C ILE A 130 -22.56 -12.25 -44.18
N GLU A 131 -22.72 -13.51 -44.61
CA GLU A 131 -24.00 -14.23 -44.62
C GLU A 131 -23.96 -15.34 -43.55
N ALA A 132 -24.69 -15.15 -42.45
CA ALA A 132 -24.62 -16.02 -41.26
C ALA A 132 -25.99 -16.55 -40.82
N SER A 133 -26.27 -17.81 -41.12
CA SER A 133 -27.40 -18.56 -40.53
C SER A 133 -26.88 -19.50 -39.46
N ILE A 134 -27.08 -19.15 -38.18
CA ILE A 134 -26.43 -19.83 -37.04
C ILE A 134 -27.42 -20.18 -35.93
N SER A 135 -27.16 -21.23 -35.16
CA SER A 135 -28.08 -21.65 -34.08
C SER A 135 -28.25 -20.56 -33.03
N SER A 136 -27.14 -20.01 -32.51
CA SER A 136 -27.03 -18.84 -31.64
C SER A 136 -25.61 -18.29 -31.68
N GLY A 137 -25.41 -17.01 -31.33
CA GLY A 137 -24.07 -16.44 -31.27
C GLY A 137 -23.99 -14.93 -31.40
N TYR A 138 -22.78 -14.48 -31.72
CA TYR A 138 -22.41 -13.08 -31.89
C TYR A 138 -21.85 -12.88 -33.30
N VAL A 139 -22.34 -11.86 -34.00
CA VAL A 139 -21.95 -11.52 -35.39
C VAL A 139 -21.48 -10.08 -35.45
N GLY A 140 -20.30 -9.82 -36.02
CA GLY A 140 -19.89 -8.46 -36.35
C GLY A 140 -18.82 -8.36 -37.42
N GLY A 141 -18.81 -7.24 -38.15
CA GLY A 141 -17.95 -7.04 -39.31
C GLY A 141 -16.45 -7.10 -38.98
N VAL A 142 -16.06 -6.49 -37.85
CA VAL A 142 -14.69 -6.55 -37.34
C VAL A 142 -14.53 -7.71 -36.36
N ALA A 143 -15.40 -7.81 -35.35
CA ALA A 143 -15.28 -8.80 -34.30
C ALA A 143 -16.63 -9.39 -33.86
N ALA A 144 -16.64 -10.68 -33.52
CA ALA A 144 -17.80 -11.29 -32.87
C ALA A 144 -17.88 -10.88 -31.38
N ASN A 145 -16.77 -10.91 -30.64
CA ASN A 145 -16.75 -10.57 -29.21
C ASN A 145 -15.53 -9.74 -28.76
N LEU A 146 -15.77 -8.79 -27.85
CA LEU A 146 -14.75 -7.98 -27.18
C LEU A 146 -14.82 -8.16 -25.65
N SER A 147 -13.71 -8.55 -25.03
CA SER A 147 -13.62 -8.96 -23.63
C SER A 147 -12.48 -8.21 -22.91
N GLY A 148 -12.75 -6.99 -22.48
CA GLY A 148 -11.75 -6.14 -21.80
C GLY A 148 -10.75 -5.44 -22.74
N GLY A 149 -10.72 -5.83 -24.02
CA GLY A 149 -9.87 -5.24 -25.04
C GLY A 149 -10.39 -3.93 -25.65
N LYS A 150 -9.68 -3.46 -26.66
CA LYS A 150 -9.93 -2.18 -27.36
C LYS A 150 -10.05 -2.38 -28.88
N ILE A 151 -11.05 -1.74 -29.50
CA ILE A 151 -11.13 -1.58 -30.96
C ILE A 151 -11.16 -0.09 -31.27
N THR A 152 -10.18 0.42 -32.02
CA THR A 152 -10.02 1.86 -32.27
C THR A 152 -9.78 2.23 -33.73
N GLY A 153 -10.43 3.28 -34.22
CA GLY A 153 -10.14 3.84 -35.53
C GLY A 153 -10.59 2.98 -36.73
N CYS A 154 -11.21 1.82 -36.49
CA CYS A 154 -11.60 0.84 -37.51
C CYS A 154 -12.83 1.26 -38.33
N GLU A 155 -12.92 0.74 -39.55
CA GLU A 155 -14.06 0.96 -40.45
C GLU A 155 -14.61 -0.38 -40.95
N SER A 156 -15.93 -0.55 -40.97
CA SER A 156 -16.61 -1.74 -41.48
C SER A 156 -17.48 -1.36 -42.68
N ASN A 157 -16.98 -1.69 -43.88
CA ASN A 157 -17.71 -1.69 -45.15
C ASN A 157 -18.23 -3.11 -45.43
N VAL A 158 -18.79 -3.77 -44.41
CA VAL A 158 -19.24 -5.17 -44.45
C VAL A 158 -20.76 -5.23 -44.40
N ASP A 159 -21.39 -5.68 -45.48
CA ASP A 159 -22.83 -5.94 -45.46
C ASP A 159 -23.11 -7.24 -44.69
N ILE A 160 -23.87 -7.15 -43.59
CA ILE A 160 -24.14 -8.27 -42.69
C ILE A 160 -25.58 -8.74 -42.89
N THR A 161 -25.77 -9.98 -43.36
CA THR A 161 -27.06 -10.68 -43.36
C THR A 161 -27.02 -11.82 -42.34
N ALA A 162 -27.81 -11.73 -41.27
CA ALA A 162 -27.81 -12.70 -40.18
C ALA A 162 -29.19 -13.31 -39.90
N GLU A 163 -29.26 -14.62 -39.70
CA GLU A 163 -30.49 -15.36 -39.39
C GLU A 163 -30.28 -16.28 -38.19
N GLY A 164 -31.06 -16.06 -37.12
CA GLY A 164 -31.12 -16.99 -35.99
C GLY A 164 -31.87 -18.25 -36.41
N ALA A 165 -31.21 -19.40 -36.40
CA ALA A 165 -31.82 -20.64 -36.91
C ALA A 165 -32.65 -21.40 -35.86
N SER A 166 -32.27 -21.34 -34.58
CA SER A 166 -32.93 -22.08 -33.50
C SER A 166 -32.90 -21.42 -32.12
N SER A 167 -32.13 -20.35 -31.97
CA SER A 167 -31.94 -19.58 -30.73
C SER A 167 -31.59 -18.13 -31.12
N ILE A 168 -31.16 -17.34 -30.16
CA ILE A 168 -30.95 -15.89 -30.30
C ILE A 168 -29.55 -15.54 -30.80
N ILE A 169 -29.47 -14.44 -31.55
CA ILE A 169 -28.24 -13.86 -32.08
C ILE A 169 -28.13 -12.38 -31.69
N HIS A 170 -26.91 -11.89 -31.55
CA HIS A 170 -26.62 -10.46 -31.39
C HIS A 170 -25.70 -10.00 -32.51
N VAL A 171 -26.04 -8.87 -33.12
CA VAL A 171 -25.40 -8.39 -34.35
C VAL A 171 -24.94 -6.95 -34.15
N GLY A 172 -23.68 -6.66 -34.47
CA GLY A 172 -23.15 -5.30 -34.50
C GLY A 172 -22.33 -5.04 -35.76
N GLY A 173 -22.45 -3.87 -36.39
CA GLY A 173 -21.65 -3.54 -37.59
C GLY A 173 -20.14 -3.63 -37.37
N ILE A 174 -19.68 -3.31 -36.16
CA ILE A 174 -18.29 -3.51 -35.72
C ILE A 174 -18.18 -4.76 -34.82
N VAL A 175 -18.96 -4.84 -33.74
CA VAL A 175 -18.82 -5.84 -32.67
C VAL A 175 -20.14 -6.54 -32.34
N GLY A 176 -20.19 -7.88 -32.40
CA GLY A 176 -21.38 -8.65 -32.00
C GLY A 176 -21.77 -8.45 -30.52
N ALA A 177 -20.83 -8.62 -29.59
CA ALA A 177 -21.03 -8.31 -28.17
C ALA A 177 -19.76 -7.91 -27.40
N VAL A 178 -19.96 -7.20 -26.29
CA VAL A 178 -18.96 -7.00 -25.24
C VAL A 178 -19.27 -7.96 -24.08
N ARG A 179 -18.35 -8.88 -23.78
CA ARG A 179 -18.49 -9.92 -22.74
C ARG A 179 -17.19 -10.06 -21.95
N SER A 180 -17.03 -9.21 -20.94
CA SER A 180 -15.88 -9.17 -20.04
C SER A 180 -16.36 -9.39 -18.61
N LEU A 181 -16.07 -10.56 -18.03
CA LEU A 181 -16.58 -10.98 -16.71
C LEU A 181 -16.05 -10.07 -15.59
N ASN A 182 -16.81 -9.01 -15.26
CA ASN A 182 -16.44 -7.89 -14.38
C ASN A 182 -15.38 -6.93 -14.97
N GLY A 183 -15.28 -6.82 -16.29
CA GLY A 183 -14.43 -5.83 -16.98
C GLY A 183 -15.20 -5.00 -18.00
N SER A 184 -14.50 -4.18 -18.80
CA SER A 184 -15.12 -3.32 -19.81
C SER A 184 -14.38 -3.32 -21.14
N GLY A 185 -15.10 -3.46 -22.26
CA GLY A 185 -14.54 -3.28 -23.60
C GLY A 185 -14.63 -1.84 -24.07
N THR A 186 -13.66 -1.40 -24.89
CA THR A 186 -13.63 -0.06 -25.48
C THR A 186 -13.75 -0.14 -27.00
N ILE A 187 -14.72 0.58 -27.57
CA ILE A 187 -14.89 0.76 -29.02
C ILE A 187 -14.84 2.26 -29.28
N GLU A 188 -13.81 2.74 -29.97
CA GLU A 188 -13.60 4.18 -30.18
C GLU A 188 -13.27 4.54 -31.62
N ASN A 189 -13.62 5.75 -32.08
CA ASN A 189 -13.26 6.26 -33.40
C ASN A 189 -13.69 5.35 -34.58
N CYS A 190 -14.67 4.45 -34.38
CA CYS A 190 -15.04 3.40 -35.34
C CYS A 190 -16.23 3.81 -36.21
N VAL A 191 -16.27 3.34 -37.47
CA VAL A 191 -17.34 3.66 -38.43
C VAL A 191 -17.91 2.39 -39.04
N ASN A 192 -19.24 2.20 -38.97
CA ASN A 192 -19.94 1.20 -39.76
C ASN A 192 -20.61 1.84 -40.98
N ASN A 193 -20.33 1.33 -42.16
CA ASN A 193 -20.90 1.77 -43.44
C ASN A 193 -21.74 0.68 -44.11
N GLY A 194 -21.54 -0.59 -43.78
CA GLY A 194 -22.28 -1.72 -44.37
C GLY A 194 -23.68 -1.89 -43.77
N ASP A 195 -24.61 -2.37 -44.59
CA ASP A 195 -26.00 -2.58 -44.19
C ASP A 195 -26.16 -3.85 -43.32
N ILE A 196 -27.02 -3.78 -42.30
CA ILE A 196 -27.24 -4.84 -41.32
C ILE A 196 -28.67 -5.38 -41.46
N ASN A 197 -28.81 -6.59 -41.98
CA ASN A 197 -30.08 -7.24 -42.28
C ASN A 197 -30.26 -8.49 -41.39
N VAL A 198 -31.13 -8.42 -40.39
CA VAL A 198 -31.28 -9.47 -39.36
C VAL A 198 -32.67 -10.09 -39.39
N LYS A 199 -32.74 -11.42 -39.48
CA LYS A 199 -33.95 -12.20 -39.16
C LYS A 199 -33.78 -12.83 -37.78
N ALA A 200 -34.47 -12.30 -36.78
CA ALA A 200 -34.35 -12.80 -35.41
C ALA A 200 -35.57 -13.65 -35.02
N LEU A 201 -35.33 -14.63 -34.13
CA LEU A 201 -36.38 -15.52 -33.63
C LEU A 201 -36.95 -14.97 -32.33
N ASN A 202 -38.27 -15.03 -32.22
CA ASN A 202 -38.97 -14.68 -30.98
C ASN A 202 -38.84 -15.81 -29.95
N ILE A 203 -37.70 -15.87 -29.25
CA ILE A 203 -37.39 -16.92 -28.26
C ILE A 203 -37.14 -16.28 -26.90
N THR A 204 -37.68 -16.92 -25.85
CA THR A 204 -37.54 -16.48 -24.46
C THR A 204 -36.96 -17.60 -23.60
N GLY A 205 -36.34 -17.25 -22.47
CA GLY A 205 -35.84 -18.25 -21.51
C GLY A 205 -34.51 -18.91 -21.91
N VAL A 206 -33.77 -18.33 -22.85
CA VAL A 206 -32.37 -18.75 -23.12
C VAL A 206 -31.53 -18.47 -21.86
N GLY A 207 -30.68 -19.42 -21.48
CA GLY A 207 -29.83 -19.30 -20.29
C GLY A 207 -28.48 -18.62 -20.58
N GLY A 208 -27.89 -18.03 -19.54
CA GLY A 208 -26.58 -17.36 -19.62
C GLY A 208 -26.62 -16.02 -20.37
N ASP A 209 -25.43 -15.47 -20.63
CA ASP A 209 -25.22 -14.10 -21.13
C ASP A 209 -25.92 -13.78 -22.45
N LEU A 210 -26.21 -14.79 -23.28
CA LEU A 210 -27.02 -14.64 -24.49
C LEU A 210 -28.44 -14.16 -24.16
N GLY A 211 -29.10 -14.80 -23.19
CA GLY A 211 -30.53 -14.63 -22.92
C GLY A 211 -30.89 -13.53 -21.93
N SER A 212 -29.93 -12.70 -21.52
CA SER A 212 -30.01 -11.80 -20.36
C SER A 212 -30.96 -10.60 -20.51
N GLY A 213 -32.26 -10.89 -20.54
CA GLY A 213 -33.34 -9.91 -20.67
C GLY A 213 -33.71 -9.57 -22.11
N THR A 214 -33.37 -10.45 -23.05
CA THR A 214 -33.42 -10.18 -24.48
C THR A 214 -33.86 -11.39 -25.28
N ARG A 215 -34.39 -11.14 -26.47
CA ARG A 215 -34.73 -12.12 -27.51
C ARG A 215 -33.78 -12.03 -28.73
N GLY A 216 -32.70 -11.25 -28.59
CA GLY A 216 -31.80 -10.82 -29.66
C GLY A 216 -31.68 -9.30 -29.68
N SER A 217 -30.55 -8.78 -30.16
CA SER A 217 -30.31 -7.34 -30.27
C SER A 217 -29.39 -6.97 -31.41
N VAL A 218 -29.62 -5.80 -31.99
CA VAL A 218 -28.94 -5.33 -33.19
C VAL A 218 -28.46 -3.90 -32.97
N GLY A 219 -27.17 -3.66 -33.23
CA GLY A 219 -26.55 -2.34 -33.13
C GLY A 219 -25.82 -1.96 -34.42
N GLY A 220 -25.80 -0.69 -34.81
CA GLY A 220 -24.93 -0.24 -35.91
C GLY A 220 -23.44 -0.38 -35.60
N ILE A 221 -23.06 -0.26 -34.32
CA ILE A 221 -21.69 -0.49 -33.83
C ILE A 221 -21.60 -1.76 -32.99
N LEU A 222 -22.47 -1.91 -31.97
CA LEU A 222 -22.38 -2.98 -30.95
C LEU A 222 -23.73 -3.68 -30.71
N GLY A 223 -23.80 -4.99 -30.85
CA GLY A 223 -25.05 -5.75 -30.63
C GLY A 223 -25.52 -5.82 -29.17
N LEU A 224 -24.67 -6.28 -28.24
CA LEU A 224 -25.00 -6.50 -26.82
C LEU A 224 -23.84 -6.16 -25.88
N VAL A 225 -24.11 -5.51 -24.74
CA VAL A 225 -23.24 -5.54 -23.55
C VAL A 225 -23.76 -6.60 -22.56
N CYS A 226 -22.99 -7.66 -22.31
CA CYS A 226 -23.40 -8.82 -21.51
C CYS A 226 -23.46 -8.54 -19.99
N ASP A 227 -23.92 -9.53 -19.21
CA ASP A 227 -23.91 -9.44 -17.75
C ASP A 227 -22.51 -9.15 -17.21
N THR A 228 -22.44 -8.35 -16.15
CA THR A 228 -21.22 -7.92 -15.45
C THR A 228 -20.20 -7.18 -16.32
N SER A 229 -20.53 -6.91 -17.59
CA SER A 229 -19.65 -6.25 -18.55
C SER A 229 -20.00 -4.77 -18.68
N GLY A 230 -18.98 -3.92 -18.75
CA GLY A 230 -19.12 -2.52 -19.17
C GLY A 230 -18.75 -2.32 -20.64
N ALA A 231 -19.23 -1.26 -21.26
CA ALA A 231 -18.74 -0.83 -22.57
C ALA A 231 -18.54 0.69 -22.63
N TYR A 232 -17.39 1.11 -23.16
CA TYR A 232 -17.13 2.49 -23.55
C TYR A 232 -17.22 2.56 -25.07
N ILE A 233 -18.16 3.35 -25.59
CA ILE A 233 -18.33 3.59 -27.01
C ILE A 233 -18.12 5.09 -27.24
N THR A 234 -17.05 5.48 -27.94
CA THR A 234 -16.75 6.91 -28.15
C THR A 234 -16.39 7.27 -29.58
N SER A 235 -16.74 8.46 -30.06
CA SER A 235 -16.40 8.91 -31.42
C SER A 235 -16.82 7.94 -32.55
N CYS A 236 -17.91 7.18 -32.37
CA CYS A 236 -18.34 6.14 -33.31
C CYS A 236 -19.53 6.55 -34.18
N ILE A 237 -19.53 6.14 -35.45
CA ILE A 237 -20.55 6.52 -36.44
C ILE A 237 -21.15 5.29 -37.13
N ASN A 238 -22.49 5.18 -37.15
CA ASN A 238 -23.18 4.26 -38.04
C ASN A 238 -23.80 5.01 -39.22
N ASN A 239 -23.35 4.70 -40.44
CA ASN A 239 -23.91 5.15 -41.70
C ASN A 239 -24.78 4.06 -42.37
N GLY A 240 -24.53 2.78 -42.09
CA GLY A 240 -25.25 1.65 -42.70
C GLY A 240 -26.69 1.49 -42.19
N HIS A 241 -27.58 1.03 -43.05
CA HIS A 241 -29.00 0.83 -42.74
C HIS A 241 -29.21 -0.45 -41.93
N ILE A 242 -30.08 -0.41 -40.92
CA ILE A 242 -30.38 -1.55 -40.05
C ILE A 242 -31.80 -2.04 -40.32
N THR A 243 -31.95 -3.20 -40.93
CA THR A 243 -33.25 -3.86 -41.13
C THR A 243 -33.38 -5.09 -40.25
N VAL A 244 -34.45 -5.18 -39.44
CA VAL A 244 -34.69 -6.32 -38.54
C VAL A 244 -36.07 -6.90 -38.77
N THR A 245 -36.19 -8.22 -38.92
CA THR A 245 -37.46 -8.91 -39.16
C THR A 245 -37.70 -9.98 -38.11
N GLY A 246 -38.73 -9.79 -37.30
CA GLY A 246 -39.16 -10.67 -36.21
C GLY A 246 -38.25 -10.63 -34.99
N GLY A 247 -38.82 -10.99 -33.83
CA GLY A 247 -38.11 -11.59 -32.70
C GLY A 247 -37.14 -10.74 -31.86
N ALA A 248 -36.46 -9.75 -32.41
CA ALA A 248 -35.58 -8.86 -31.64
C ALA A 248 -36.39 -7.76 -30.93
N ASP A 249 -36.10 -7.56 -29.64
CA ASP A 249 -36.84 -6.64 -28.77
C ASP A 249 -36.14 -5.29 -28.56
N ASN A 250 -34.86 -5.14 -28.94
CA ASN A 250 -34.08 -3.91 -28.73
C ASN A 250 -33.10 -3.69 -29.91
N VAL A 251 -33.23 -2.56 -30.60
CA VAL A 251 -32.40 -2.18 -31.76
C VAL A 251 -31.88 -0.75 -31.55
N GLY A 252 -30.63 -0.49 -31.88
CA GLY A 252 -30.05 0.86 -31.77
C GLY A 252 -29.10 1.20 -32.90
N GLY A 253 -29.09 2.46 -33.34
CA GLY A 253 -28.16 2.91 -34.38
C GLY A 253 -26.69 2.81 -33.96
N ILE A 254 -26.38 2.85 -32.66
CA ILE A 254 -25.03 2.60 -32.13
C ILE A 254 -24.99 1.27 -31.37
N VAL A 255 -25.80 1.11 -30.32
CA VAL A 255 -25.78 -0.08 -29.45
C VAL A 255 -27.17 -0.72 -29.41
N GLY A 256 -27.28 -2.04 -29.59
CA GLY A 256 -28.57 -2.72 -29.45
C GLY A 256 -29.13 -2.63 -28.03
N GLN A 257 -28.38 -3.15 -27.05
CA GLN A 257 -28.75 -3.09 -25.62
C GLN A 257 -27.57 -3.31 -24.66
N THR A 258 -27.77 -2.92 -23.40
CA THR A 258 -27.10 -3.57 -22.25
C THR A 258 -27.96 -4.69 -21.66
N SER A 259 -27.34 -5.64 -20.95
CA SER A 259 -28.06 -6.60 -20.11
C SER A 259 -29.05 -5.93 -19.14
N VAL A 260 -30.17 -6.60 -18.84
CA VAL A 260 -31.18 -6.11 -17.89
C VAL A 260 -30.98 -6.68 -16.48
N ASN A 261 -30.22 -7.77 -16.35
CA ASN A 261 -30.27 -8.67 -15.19
C ASN A 261 -29.48 -8.16 -13.98
N THR A 262 -28.34 -7.50 -14.20
CA THR A 262 -27.42 -7.05 -13.15
C THR A 262 -27.26 -5.54 -13.14
N ALA A 263 -26.98 -4.96 -11.98
CA ALA A 263 -26.62 -3.55 -11.84
C ALA A 263 -25.15 -3.26 -12.22
N ALA A 264 -24.33 -4.30 -12.41
CA ALA A 264 -22.92 -4.13 -12.77
C ALA A 264 -22.72 -3.68 -14.23
N THR A 265 -23.58 -4.09 -15.16
CA THR A 265 -23.45 -3.72 -16.58
C THR A 265 -23.70 -2.22 -16.81
N PHE A 266 -23.06 -1.63 -17.82
CA PHE A 266 -23.26 -0.24 -18.24
C PHE A 266 -22.84 -0.03 -19.69
N ALA A 267 -23.36 1.02 -20.32
CA ALA A 267 -22.85 1.55 -21.58
C ALA A 267 -22.59 3.06 -21.45
N ASN A 268 -21.36 3.48 -21.71
CA ASN A 268 -20.96 4.89 -21.77
C ASN A 268 -20.75 5.24 -23.24
N ILE A 269 -21.81 5.77 -23.86
CA ILE A 269 -21.84 6.18 -25.27
C ILE A 269 -21.57 7.68 -25.31
N THR A 270 -20.52 8.10 -25.99
CA THR A 270 -20.10 9.50 -26.03
C THR A 270 -19.68 9.91 -27.43
N TYR A 271 -19.97 11.13 -27.88
CA TYR A 271 -19.53 11.60 -29.20
C TYR A 271 -19.92 10.64 -30.36
N CYS A 272 -21.13 10.05 -30.34
CA CYS A 272 -21.54 9.03 -31.34
C CYS A 272 -22.69 9.51 -32.23
N ALA A 273 -22.71 9.04 -33.48
CA ALA A 273 -23.68 9.49 -34.50
C ALA A 273 -24.32 8.32 -35.26
N ASN A 274 -25.65 8.25 -35.29
CA ASN A 274 -26.37 7.41 -36.25
C ASN A 274 -26.91 8.23 -37.42
N LYS A 275 -26.65 7.76 -38.64
CA LYS A 275 -27.12 8.37 -39.90
C LYS A 275 -27.84 7.37 -40.80
N GLY A 276 -27.62 6.07 -40.60
CA GLY A 276 -28.36 5.02 -41.30
C GLY A 276 -29.77 4.85 -40.75
N ASP A 277 -30.73 4.64 -41.65
CA ASP A 277 -32.11 4.33 -41.27
C ASP A 277 -32.21 2.96 -40.58
N ILE A 278 -33.11 2.86 -39.61
CA ILE A 278 -33.42 1.65 -38.84
C ILE A 278 -34.87 1.25 -39.16
N THR A 279 -35.11 0.02 -39.61
CA THR A 279 -36.46 -0.48 -39.91
C THR A 279 -36.70 -1.85 -39.30
N GLY A 280 -37.65 -1.93 -38.36
CA GLY A 280 -38.14 -3.17 -37.75
C GLY A 280 -39.44 -3.65 -38.41
N TYR A 281 -39.54 -4.95 -38.69
CA TYR A 281 -40.74 -5.63 -39.18
C TYR A 281 -41.13 -6.76 -38.23
N ARG A 282 -42.44 -6.96 -38.00
CA ARG A 282 -42.99 -8.00 -37.10
C ARG A 282 -42.35 -8.04 -35.70
N THR A 283 -41.97 -6.88 -35.14
CA THR A 283 -41.30 -6.83 -33.82
C THR A 283 -42.31 -6.96 -32.66
N GLU A 284 -41.89 -7.56 -31.54
CA GLU A 284 -42.73 -7.83 -30.35
C GLU A 284 -42.28 -7.00 -29.12
N GLY A 285 -41.95 -5.73 -29.34
CA GLY A 285 -41.53 -4.81 -28.29
C GLY A 285 -41.00 -3.52 -28.90
N GLU A 286 -41.57 -2.39 -28.50
CA GLU A 286 -41.35 -1.10 -29.15
C GLU A 286 -40.12 -0.37 -28.57
N ARG A 287 -38.91 -0.77 -29.00
CA ARG A 287 -37.65 -0.26 -28.43
C ARG A 287 -36.50 -0.13 -29.43
N SER A 288 -36.80 0.15 -30.70
CA SER A 288 -35.81 0.73 -31.61
C SER A 288 -35.46 2.18 -31.20
N ALA A 289 -34.23 2.63 -31.46
CA ALA A 289 -33.80 4.01 -31.18
C ALA A 289 -32.57 4.45 -31.98
N GLY A 290 -32.37 5.76 -32.10
CA GLY A 290 -31.23 6.32 -32.85
C GLY A 290 -29.86 5.96 -32.27
N ILE A 291 -29.70 5.90 -30.93
CA ILE A 291 -28.41 5.54 -30.29
C ILE A 291 -28.47 4.17 -29.62
N ILE A 292 -29.39 3.95 -28.66
CA ILE A 292 -29.47 2.66 -27.93
C ILE A 292 -30.90 2.18 -27.64
N GLY A 293 -31.22 0.93 -27.99
CA GLY A 293 -32.56 0.36 -27.79
C GLY A 293 -32.93 0.19 -26.31
N TYR A 294 -32.06 -0.44 -25.52
CA TYR A 294 -32.23 -0.56 -24.05
C TYR A 294 -30.94 -0.25 -23.29
N ILE A 295 -31.04 0.59 -22.26
CA ILE A 295 -29.94 0.90 -21.34
C ILE A 295 -30.32 0.66 -19.87
N LYS A 296 -29.44 -0.06 -19.15
CA LYS A 296 -29.57 -0.33 -17.72
C LYS A 296 -29.12 0.87 -16.89
N ARG A 297 -27.90 1.36 -17.17
CA ARG A 297 -27.23 2.51 -16.57
C ARG A 297 -26.05 2.94 -17.46
N GLY A 298 -25.51 4.13 -17.22
CA GLY A 298 -24.34 4.65 -17.91
C GLY A 298 -24.49 6.10 -18.36
N VAL A 299 -23.91 6.44 -19.50
CA VAL A 299 -23.82 7.80 -20.03
C VAL A 299 -24.17 7.79 -21.53
N ILE A 300 -24.93 8.79 -21.99
CA ILE A 300 -25.17 9.09 -23.41
C ILE A 300 -24.92 10.58 -23.63
N ASN A 301 -23.67 10.97 -23.88
CA ASN A 301 -23.30 12.39 -23.98
C ASN A 301 -22.83 12.76 -25.39
N PHE A 302 -23.17 13.95 -25.88
CA PHE A 302 -22.71 14.44 -27.19
C PHE A 302 -23.05 13.48 -28.35
N CYS A 303 -24.23 12.88 -28.34
CA CYS A 303 -24.65 11.90 -29.36
C CYS A 303 -25.78 12.45 -30.23
N TYR A 304 -25.84 12.04 -31.50
CA TYR A 304 -26.93 12.45 -32.37
C TYR A 304 -27.45 11.38 -33.32
N ASN A 305 -28.70 11.56 -33.74
CA ASN A 305 -29.31 10.74 -34.77
C ASN A 305 -29.88 11.62 -35.90
N LEU A 306 -29.60 11.21 -37.14
CA LEU A 306 -30.19 11.74 -38.38
C LEU A 306 -30.97 10.66 -39.15
N GLY A 307 -30.79 9.37 -38.81
CA GLY A 307 -31.45 8.26 -39.49
C GLY A 307 -32.92 8.13 -39.07
N ASN A 308 -33.77 7.74 -40.01
CA ASN A 308 -35.17 7.43 -39.77
C ASN A 308 -35.26 6.14 -38.95
N VAL A 309 -36.19 6.00 -38.00
CA VAL A 309 -36.31 4.77 -37.18
C VAL A 309 -37.76 4.31 -37.22
N ILE A 310 -38.09 3.23 -37.91
CA ILE A 310 -39.49 2.81 -38.13
C ILE A 310 -39.68 1.39 -37.59
N GLU A 311 -40.75 1.11 -36.83
CA GLU A 311 -41.14 -0.28 -36.53
C GLU A 311 -42.56 -0.59 -37.02
N TYR A 312 -42.72 -1.78 -37.61
CA TYR A 312 -43.98 -2.34 -38.06
C TYR A 312 -44.30 -3.62 -37.28
N THR A 313 -45.58 -3.78 -36.94
CA THR A 313 -46.12 -5.03 -36.35
C THR A 313 -46.33 -6.14 -37.38
N ASP A 314 -46.16 -5.82 -38.66
CA ASP A 314 -46.33 -6.71 -39.81
C ASP A 314 -45.20 -6.47 -40.84
N ASP A 315 -45.45 -6.80 -42.12
CA ASP A 315 -44.51 -6.67 -43.24
C ASP A 315 -44.36 -5.25 -43.82
N GLY A 316 -44.72 -4.20 -43.05
CA GLY A 316 -44.58 -2.80 -43.48
C GLY A 316 -45.88 -2.03 -43.69
N SER A 317 -47.03 -2.61 -43.34
CA SER A 317 -48.36 -1.98 -43.48
C SER A 317 -48.90 -1.34 -42.20
N THR A 318 -48.48 -1.82 -41.02
CA THR A 318 -49.00 -1.38 -39.72
C THR A 318 -47.86 -0.96 -38.80
N VAL A 319 -47.58 0.33 -38.78
CA VAL A 319 -46.64 0.95 -37.83
C VAL A 319 -47.05 0.60 -36.40
N ALA A 320 -46.10 0.17 -35.58
CA ALA A 320 -46.36 -0.40 -34.26
C ALA A 320 -47.16 0.55 -33.34
N ARG A 321 -46.90 1.86 -33.44
CA ARG A 321 -47.58 2.91 -32.66
C ARG A 321 -48.42 3.84 -33.53
N GLN A 322 -49.67 3.47 -33.81
CA GLN A 322 -50.64 4.43 -34.36
C GLN A 322 -50.79 5.66 -33.44
N GLY A 323 -50.40 6.83 -33.94
CA GLY A 323 -50.52 8.13 -33.26
C GLY A 323 -49.20 8.74 -32.76
N TYR A 324 -48.12 7.95 -32.67
CA TYR A 324 -46.80 8.42 -32.20
C TYR A 324 -45.76 8.53 -33.32
N GLY A 325 -46.14 8.18 -34.56
CA GLY A 325 -45.34 8.39 -35.76
C GLY A 325 -44.25 7.33 -36.02
N ASN A 326 -43.36 7.66 -36.95
CA ASN A 326 -42.48 6.72 -37.65
C ASN A 326 -40.97 6.94 -37.38
N PHE A 327 -40.58 7.73 -36.39
CA PHE A 327 -39.17 8.04 -36.07
C PHE A 327 -39.03 7.95 -34.52
N TYR A 328 -37.85 7.60 -33.98
CA TYR A 328 -37.65 7.34 -32.54
C TYR A 328 -36.51 8.19 -32.00
N GLY A 329 -36.51 8.44 -30.69
CA GLY A 329 -35.52 9.29 -30.03
C GLY A 329 -34.14 8.66 -29.82
N ILE A 330 -33.32 9.31 -29.00
CA ILE A 330 -31.94 8.91 -28.71
C ILE A 330 -31.85 7.51 -28.08
N PHE A 331 -32.73 7.16 -27.14
CA PHE A 331 -32.74 5.83 -26.53
C PHE A 331 -34.15 5.27 -26.35
N GLY A 332 -34.33 3.96 -26.52
CA GLY A 332 -35.67 3.35 -26.50
C GLY A 332 -36.23 3.23 -25.08
N TYR A 333 -35.50 2.56 -24.18
CA TYR A 333 -35.97 2.26 -22.83
C TYR A 333 -34.87 2.25 -21.76
N ALA A 334 -35.16 2.81 -20.59
CA ALA A 334 -34.33 2.77 -19.38
C ALA A 334 -35.17 2.50 -18.12
N ASN A 335 -34.63 1.73 -17.17
CA ASN A 335 -35.30 1.46 -15.87
C ASN A 335 -34.32 1.67 -14.71
N LEU A 336 -34.39 2.88 -14.13
CA LEU A 336 -33.36 3.41 -13.26
C LEU A 336 -33.63 3.13 -11.77
N SER A 337 -32.58 3.26 -10.95
CA SER A 337 -32.61 3.22 -9.48
C SER A 337 -31.39 3.95 -8.92
N SER A 338 -31.29 4.10 -7.60
CA SER A 338 -30.08 4.68 -6.96
C SER A 338 -28.77 3.94 -7.30
N SER A 339 -28.88 2.65 -7.65
CA SER A 339 -27.77 1.81 -8.13
C SER A 339 -27.65 1.72 -9.67
N ASN A 340 -28.62 2.26 -10.42
CA ASN A 340 -28.68 2.21 -11.88
C ASN A 340 -29.03 3.61 -12.40
N THR A 341 -28.04 4.49 -12.48
CA THR A 341 -28.20 5.88 -12.92
C THR A 341 -27.91 6.04 -14.41
N LEU A 342 -28.53 7.03 -15.06
CA LEU A 342 -28.31 7.35 -16.46
C LEU A 342 -28.08 8.84 -16.64
N GLU A 343 -26.97 9.23 -17.24
CA GLU A 343 -26.75 10.60 -17.72
C GLU A 343 -26.99 10.68 -19.23
N VAL A 344 -27.73 11.70 -19.68
CA VAL A 344 -27.90 12.03 -21.09
C VAL A 344 -27.75 13.54 -21.27
N THR A 345 -26.67 13.98 -21.91
CA THR A 345 -26.42 15.41 -22.11
C THR A 345 -25.94 15.78 -23.51
N TYR A 346 -26.26 17.00 -23.95
CA TYR A 346 -25.81 17.55 -25.24
C TYR A 346 -26.12 16.65 -26.43
N CYS A 347 -27.23 15.92 -26.39
CA CYS A 347 -27.65 15.04 -27.49
C CYS A 347 -28.76 15.68 -28.30
N TYR A 348 -28.87 15.35 -29.59
CA TYR A 348 -30.00 15.80 -30.42
C TYR A 348 -30.49 14.74 -31.40
N ASN A 349 -31.80 14.73 -31.66
CA ASN A 349 -32.41 13.92 -32.71
C ASN A 349 -32.98 14.85 -33.78
N ALA A 350 -32.50 14.72 -35.02
CA ALA A 350 -33.11 15.40 -36.17
C ALA A 350 -34.22 14.53 -36.76
N SER A 351 -35.40 15.11 -37.00
CA SER A 351 -36.48 14.46 -37.75
C SER A 351 -37.31 15.55 -38.42
N GLU A 352 -37.64 15.37 -39.70
CA GLU A 352 -38.55 16.26 -40.44
C GLU A 352 -39.98 16.30 -39.85
N ASN A 353 -40.28 15.39 -38.91
CA ASN A 353 -41.55 15.25 -38.22
C ASN A 353 -41.37 15.45 -36.69
N PRO A 354 -41.77 16.62 -36.14
CA PRO A 354 -41.64 16.96 -34.71
C PRO A 354 -42.33 16.04 -33.70
N LEU A 355 -43.21 15.14 -34.14
CA LEU A 355 -43.94 14.20 -33.30
C LEU A 355 -43.06 13.08 -32.69
N GLU A 356 -41.88 12.87 -33.29
CA GLU A 356 -41.24 11.55 -33.34
C GLU A 356 -39.84 11.55 -32.71
N ALA A 357 -39.24 12.73 -32.54
CA ALA A 357 -37.99 12.90 -31.80
C ALA A 357 -38.10 12.60 -30.29
N GLU A 358 -39.32 12.51 -29.75
CA GLU A 358 -39.62 12.52 -28.30
C GLU A 358 -39.65 11.12 -27.64
N ILE A 359 -39.53 10.03 -28.41
CA ILE A 359 -39.72 8.66 -27.86
C ILE A 359 -38.47 8.19 -27.11
N CYS A 360 -38.46 8.42 -25.79
CA CYS A 360 -37.51 7.85 -24.83
C CYS A 360 -38.25 7.43 -23.55
N VAL A 361 -38.27 6.14 -23.21
CA VAL A 361 -39.04 5.63 -22.05
C VAL A 361 -38.15 5.48 -20.82
N VAL A 362 -38.31 6.34 -19.80
CA VAL A 362 -37.56 6.26 -18.53
C VAL A 362 -38.48 5.90 -17.36
N ARG A 363 -38.21 4.78 -16.67
CA ARG A 363 -38.77 4.52 -15.34
C ARG A 363 -37.84 5.05 -14.25
N ASN A 364 -38.43 5.64 -13.21
CA ASN A 364 -37.74 6.26 -12.07
C ASN A 364 -36.75 7.37 -12.47
N ALA A 365 -37.19 8.29 -13.35
CA ALA A 365 -36.37 9.36 -13.94
C ALA A 365 -35.62 10.27 -12.93
N SER A 366 -36.04 10.29 -11.65
CA SER A 366 -35.33 10.95 -10.55
C SER A 366 -33.90 10.43 -10.29
N HIS A 367 -33.52 9.29 -10.86
CA HIS A 367 -32.17 8.72 -10.80
C HIS A 367 -31.36 8.94 -12.09
N GLY A 368 -31.84 9.79 -13.00
CA GLY A 368 -31.13 10.17 -14.22
C GLY A 368 -30.88 11.68 -14.32
N THR A 369 -29.86 12.06 -15.09
CA THR A 369 -29.51 13.45 -15.38
C THR A 369 -29.75 13.70 -16.87
N PHE A 370 -30.77 14.47 -17.20
CA PHE A 370 -31.15 14.81 -18.57
C PHE A 370 -31.01 16.33 -18.75
N LYS A 371 -30.03 16.79 -19.53
CA LYS A 371 -29.72 18.23 -19.69
C LYS A 371 -29.29 18.55 -21.12
N ASN A 372 -29.64 19.72 -21.65
CA ASN A 372 -29.22 20.14 -23.00
C ASN A 372 -29.50 19.04 -24.05
N PHE A 373 -30.69 18.44 -23.94
CA PHE A 373 -31.21 17.41 -24.81
C PHE A 373 -32.12 18.10 -25.81
N TYR A 374 -31.82 18.05 -27.11
CA TYR A 374 -32.47 18.91 -28.11
C TYR A 374 -33.31 18.12 -29.11
N MET A 375 -34.52 18.60 -29.40
CA MET A 375 -35.49 17.94 -30.27
C MET A 375 -36.21 18.96 -31.16
N GLU A 376 -36.66 18.55 -32.34
CA GLU A 376 -37.39 19.45 -33.24
C GLU A 376 -38.85 19.62 -32.79
N GLY A 377 -39.26 20.85 -32.46
CA GLY A 377 -40.63 21.31 -32.69
C GLY A 377 -41.85 20.88 -31.85
N ARG A 378 -41.79 20.60 -30.53
CA ARG A 378 -43.03 20.59 -29.67
C ARG A 378 -42.84 21.04 -28.21
N SER A 379 -43.98 21.32 -27.56
CA SER A 379 -44.09 21.75 -26.14
C SER A 379 -45.23 21.07 -25.35
N GLU A 380 -45.90 20.07 -25.93
CA GLU A 380 -47.17 19.54 -25.39
C GLU A 380 -47.05 18.13 -24.78
N TYR A 381 -45.98 17.40 -25.08
CA TYR A 381 -45.76 16.01 -24.65
C TYR A 381 -45.19 15.85 -23.23
N GLU A 382 -44.98 16.94 -22.50
CA GLU A 382 -44.59 16.93 -21.08
C GLU A 382 -45.60 16.21 -20.15
N THR A 383 -46.81 15.91 -20.65
CA THR A 383 -47.97 15.52 -19.80
C THR A 383 -48.49 14.10 -19.98
N GLU A 384 -48.13 13.35 -21.03
CA GLU A 384 -48.65 11.98 -21.28
C GLU A 384 -47.71 10.82 -20.90
N LEU A 385 -46.62 11.09 -20.16
CA LEU A 385 -45.79 10.07 -19.47
C LEU A 385 -46.50 9.31 -18.31
N ASN A 386 -47.82 9.50 -18.23
CA ASN A 386 -48.84 8.71 -17.54
C ASN A 386 -48.79 8.63 -15.99
N ALA A 387 -49.94 8.95 -15.40
CA ALA A 387 -50.20 9.41 -14.04
C ALA A 387 -49.98 8.39 -12.88
N ALA A 388 -49.04 7.46 -13.00
CA ALA A 388 -48.81 6.41 -12.01
C ALA A 388 -47.38 6.30 -11.45
N ASN A 389 -46.31 6.67 -12.19
CA ASN A 389 -44.94 6.23 -11.83
C ASN A 389 -43.78 7.21 -12.17
N VAL A 390 -44.01 8.49 -12.47
CA VAL A 390 -42.89 9.42 -12.80
C VAL A 390 -42.99 10.76 -12.07
N SER A 391 -41.98 11.06 -11.24
CA SER A 391 -41.68 12.43 -10.80
C SER A 391 -40.78 13.09 -11.85
N THR A 392 -41.38 13.89 -12.73
CA THR A 392 -40.77 14.97 -13.55
C THR A 392 -39.28 14.85 -13.86
N GLY A 393 -38.95 14.23 -15.00
CA GLY A 393 -37.72 14.58 -15.72
C GLY A 393 -37.87 15.97 -16.37
N VAL A 394 -36.77 16.68 -16.61
CA VAL A 394 -36.80 17.96 -17.33
C VAL A 394 -36.91 17.67 -18.85
N PRO A 395 -37.91 18.21 -19.56
CA PRO A 395 -38.07 18.01 -21.00
C PRO A 395 -36.91 18.57 -21.82
N GLY A 396 -36.72 18.03 -23.03
CA GLY A 396 -35.71 18.53 -23.96
C GLY A 396 -36.01 19.95 -24.46
N THR A 397 -34.95 20.69 -24.79
CA THR A 397 -35.06 22.05 -25.34
C THR A 397 -35.36 21.99 -26.84
N ALA A 398 -36.48 22.55 -27.26
CA ALA A 398 -36.88 22.53 -28.67
C ALA A 398 -35.95 23.39 -29.56
N PHE A 399 -35.68 22.92 -30.78
CA PHE A 399 -35.13 23.70 -31.87
C PHE A 399 -36.09 23.80 -33.06
N SER A 400 -35.79 24.73 -33.98
CA SER A 400 -36.63 25.14 -35.11
C SER A 400 -35.91 25.14 -36.47
N SER A 401 -34.60 24.94 -36.47
CA SER A 401 -33.77 24.78 -37.66
C SER A 401 -32.38 24.25 -37.27
N PRO A 402 -31.58 23.74 -38.22
CA PRO A 402 -30.18 23.40 -38.00
C PRO A 402 -29.33 24.53 -37.39
N SER A 403 -29.55 25.78 -37.80
CA SER A 403 -28.81 26.94 -37.28
C SER A 403 -29.20 27.28 -35.84
N ASP A 404 -30.51 27.24 -35.53
CA ASP A 404 -31.02 27.43 -34.17
C ASP A 404 -30.53 26.32 -33.22
N LEU A 405 -30.44 25.07 -33.70
CA LEU A 405 -29.80 24.00 -32.95
C LEU A 405 -28.32 24.27 -32.73
N TYR A 406 -27.56 24.69 -33.76
CA TYR A 406 -26.13 24.99 -33.62
C TYR A 406 -25.89 26.05 -32.54
N GLU A 407 -26.57 27.20 -32.64
CA GLU A 407 -26.46 28.29 -31.66
C GLU A 407 -26.79 27.83 -30.23
N LYS A 408 -27.80 26.97 -30.07
CA LYS A 408 -28.20 26.43 -28.75
C LYS A 408 -27.24 25.40 -28.20
N ILE A 409 -26.82 24.42 -29.01
CA ILE A 409 -25.99 23.30 -28.55
C ILE A 409 -24.56 23.77 -28.24
N THR A 410 -24.03 24.73 -29.00
CA THR A 410 -22.71 25.35 -28.72
C THR A 410 -22.79 26.60 -27.84
N ALA A 411 -23.91 26.88 -27.16
CA ALA A 411 -24.06 28.02 -26.24
C ALA A 411 -23.23 27.89 -24.95
N THR A 412 -22.63 26.72 -24.72
CA THR A 412 -21.81 26.36 -23.56
C THR A 412 -20.46 25.83 -24.04
N GLU A 413 -19.42 25.92 -23.20
CA GLU A 413 -18.10 25.38 -23.55
C GLU A 413 -18.15 23.86 -23.79
N GLU A 414 -18.95 23.13 -23.02
CA GLU A 414 -19.15 21.68 -23.18
C GLU A 414 -19.62 21.32 -24.59
N GLY A 415 -20.71 21.95 -25.05
CA GLY A 415 -21.26 21.67 -26.36
C GLY A 415 -20.43 22.23 -27.51
N ALA A 416 -19.73 23.36 -27.30
CA ALA A 416 -18.80 23.93 -28.27
C ALA A 416 -17.51 23.10 -28.45
N ARG A 417 -17.10 22.31 -27.43
CA ARG A 417 -16.03 21.30 -27.57
C ARG A 417 -16.48 20.09 -28.39
N ALA A 418 -17.77 19.77 -28.40
CA ALA A 418 -18.30 18.57 -29.02
C ALA A 418 -18.76 18.75 -30.47
N TYR A 419 -19.42 19.85 -30.77
CA TYR A 419 -20.09 20.07 -32.06
C TYR A 419 -19.45 21.19 -32.89
N ALA A 420 -19.35 20.93 -34.19
CA ALA A 420 -18.90 21.87 -35.20
C ALA A 420 -20.02 22.17 -36.22
N ALA A 421 -19.98 23.36 -36.81
CA ALA A 421 -20.83 23.68 -37.96
C ALA A 421 -20.51 22.72 -39.13
N ASN A 422 -21.55 22.16 -39.73
CA ASN A 422 -21.43 21.23 -40.85
C ASN A 422 -20.88 21.94 -42.10
N PRO A 423 -19.74 21.52 -42.68
CA PRO A 423 -19.12 22.18 -43.84
C PRO A 423 -20.01 22.25 -45.08
N THR A 424 -20.93 21.29 -45.28
CA THR A 424 -21.86 21.28 -46.41
C THR A 424 -23.19 21.99 -46.14
N GLY A 425 -23.36 22.54 -44.93
CA GLY A 425 -24.66 22.98 -44.41
C GLY A 425 -25.52 21.81 -43.94
N GLY A 426 -26.54 22.13 -43.13
CA GLY A 426 -27.39 21.14 -42.44
C GLY A 426 -27.13 21.12 -40.93
N TYR A 427 -27.57 20.03 -40.28
CA TYR A 427 -27.42 19.85 -38.83
C TYR A 427 -25.94 19.83 -38.39
N PRO A 428 -25.62 20.30 -37.16
CA PRO A 428 -24.26 20.25 -36.61
C PRO A 428 -23.67 18.84 -36.71
N ILE A 429 -22.35 18.73 -36.77
CA ILE A 429 -21.66 17.44 -36.75
C ILE A 429 -20.70 17.40 -35.56
N LEU A 430 -20.21 16.23 -35.19
CA LEU A 430 -19.21 16.12 -34.14
C LEU A 430 -17.87 16.66 -34.63
N TYR A 431 -17.06 17.21 -33.71
CA TYR A 431 -15.83 17.94 -34.07
C TYR A 431 -14.88 17.14 -34.96
N PHE A 432 -14.77 15.81 -34.74
CA PHE A 432 -13.88 14.90 -35.47
C PHE A 432 -14.39 14.53 -36.88
N GLU A 433 -15.68 14.76 -37.16
CA GLU A 433 -16.26 14.57 -38.50
C GLU A 433 -15.88 15.70 -39.45
N LYS A 434 -15.49 16.86 -38.92
CA LYS A 434 -14.97 17.97 -39.70
C LYS A 434 -13.55 17.66 -40.15
N GLU A 435 -13.33 17.65 -41.46
CA GLU A 435 -12.00 17.49 -42.04
C GLU A 435 -11.07 18.64 -41.64
N ASN A 436 -9.85 18.30 -41.22
CA ASN A 436 -8.81 19.24 -40.87
C ASN A 436 -8.00 19.58 -42.12
N VAL A 437 -8.18 20.80 -42.62
CA VAL A 437 -7.44 21.33 -43.77
C VAL A 437 -6.10 21.88 -43.29
N ILE A 438 -5.00 21.37 -43.84
CA ILE A 438 -3.67 21.94 -43.57
C ILE A 438 -3.50 23.19 -44.44
N GLU A 439 -3.85 24.37 -43.92
CA GLU A 439 -4.02 25.62 -44.72
C GLU A 439 -2.72 26.25 -45.24
N ASN A 440 -1.57 26.01 -44.62
CA ASN A 440 -0.28 26.60 -45.02
C ASN A 440 0.64 25.62 -45.77
N ASP A 441 1.40 26.15 -46.73
CA ASP A 441 2.45 25.40 -47.42
C ASP A 441 3.68 25.18 -46.52
N ASN A 442 4.41 24.07 -46.71
CA ASN A 442 5.48 23.61 -45.84
C ASN A 442 5.09 23.55 -44.34
N SER A 443 3.85 23.13 -44.05
CA SER A 443 3.39 22.88 -42.67
C SER A 443 3.03 21.42 -42.45
N GLY A 444 3.27 20.94 -41.23
CA GLY A 444 3.11 19.55 -40.82
C GLY A 444 3.48 19.37 -39.35
N PHE A 445 3.16 18.21 -38.80
CA PHE A 445 3.34 17.86 -37.39
C PHE A 445 3.52 16.35 -37.23
N ILE A 446 3.84 15.94 -36.01
CA ILE A 446 3.94 14.55 -35.59
C ILE A 446 2.80 14.33 -34.59
N GLU A 447 1.80 13.54 -34.95
CA GLU A 447 0.78 13.09 -34.00
C GLU A 447 1.28 11.83 -33.30
N ILE A 448 0.91 11.68 -32.03
CA ILE A 448 1.20 10.50 -31.23
C ILE A 448 -0.09 9.85 -30.79
N GLU A 449 -0.14 8.52 -30.83
CA GLU A 449 -1.21 7.71 -30.26
C GLU A 449 -0.57 6.60 -29.40
N PRO A 450 -0.97 6.41 -28.13
CA PRO A 450 -0.55 5.25 -27.35
C PRO A 450 -1.00 3.95 -28.02
N ALA A 451 -0.03 3.07 -28.31
CA ALA A 451 -0.24 1.73 -28.88
C ALA A 451 -0.21 0.62 -27.80
N GLY A 452 0.30 0.96 -26.62
CA GLY A 452 0.39 0.18 -25.40
C GLY A 452 0.94 1.06 -24.27
N SER A 453 1.25 0.47 -23.11
CA SER A 453 1.83 1.18 -21.94
C SER A 453 3.24 1.74 -22.18
N LEU A 454 4.00 1.09 -23.05
CA LEU A 454 5.41 1.41 -23.35
C LEU A 454 5.66 1.54 -24.86
N ARG A 455 4.59 1.76 -25.62
CA ARG A 455 4.63 1.74 -27.09
C ARG A 455 3.72 2.81 -27.67
N HIS A 456 4.22 3.51 -28.68
CA HIS A 456 3.46 4.55 -29.37
C HIS A 456 3.42 4.31 -30.87
N ASN A 457 2.30 4.72 -31.48
CA ASN A 457 2.23 4.98 -32.89
C ASN A 457 2.60 6.46 -33.11
N LEU A 458 3.56 6.71 -33.99
CA LEU A 458 3.93 8.05 -34.44
C LEU A 458 3.45 8.23 -35.88
N TYR A 459 2.64 9.26 -36.10
CA TYR A 459 2.08 9.61 -37.40
C TYR A 459 2.66 10.94 -37.86
N PHE A 460 3.33 10.89 -39.00
CA PHE A 460 3.93 12.06 -39.65
C PHE A 460 2.95 12.58 -40.68
N VAL A 461 2.46 13.82 -40.55
CA VAL A 461 1.55 14.43 -41.53
C VAL A 461 2.15 15.74 -42.04
N PHE A 462 2.28 15.88 -43.35
CA PHE A 462 2.95 17.02 -43.99
C PHE A 462 2.25 17.45 -45.29
N ARG A 463 2.10 18.76 -45.51
CA ARG A 463 1.61 19.33 -46.76
C ARG A 463 2.74 20.00 -47.55
N SER A 464 2.74 19.78 -48.87
CA SER A 464 3.58 20.51 -49.81
C SER A 464 2.82 20.95 -51.07
N SER A 465 3.10 22.17 -51.53
CA SER A 465 2.73 22.68 -52.86
C SER A 465 3.77 22.35 -53.94
N HIS A 466 4.96 21.88 -53.55
CA HIS A 466 6.05 21.56 -54.48
C HIS A 466 5.77 20.27 -55.29
N PRO A 467 6.26 20.18 -56.55
CA PRO A 467 6.17 18.96 -57.36
C PRO A 467 6.81 17.75 -56.67
N ALA A 468 6.08 16.63 -56.67
CA ALA A 468 6.47 15.40 -55.97
C ALA A 468 7.79 14.79 -56.47
N ASP A 469 8.10 14.90 -57.77
CA ASP A 469 9.30 14.37 -58.41
C ASP A 469 10.60 15.09 -57.99
N ARG A 470 10.49 16.24 -57.31
CA ARG A 470 11.63 17.07 -56.88
C ARG A 470 11.71 17.24 -55.36
N LEU A 471 10.81 16.60 -54.63
CA LEU A 471 10.69 16.68 -53.19
C LEU A 471 11.20 15.37 -52.57
N GLN A 472 12.17 15.47 -51.67
CA GLN A 472 12.70 14.35 -50.90
C GLN A 472 12.20 14.50 -49.47
N ILE A 473 11.39 13.57 -48.97
CA ILE A 473 10.83 13.63 -47.61
C ILE A 473 11.10 12.33 -46.87
N THR A 474 11.72 12.45 -45.71
CA THR A 474 11.97 11.33 -44.81
C THR A 474 11.47 11.66 -43.41
N ALA A 475 10.92 10.64 -42.75
CA ALA A 475 10.76 10.59 -41.30
C ALA A 475 11.83 9.64 -40.74
N THR A 476 12.49 10.02 -39.66
CA THR A 476 13.58 9.25 -39.04
C THR A 476 13.41 9.17 -37.53
N LEU A 477 13.56 7.99 -36.95
CA LEU A 477 13.84 7.86 -35.51
C LEU A 477 15.34 8.04 -35.25
N GLU A 478 15.64 8.82 -34.22
CA GLU A 478 16.98 9.06 -33.68
C GLU A 478 17.08 8.42 -32.28
N GLY A 479 18.18 7.73 -31.96
CA GLY A 479 18.43 7.06 -30.67
C GLY A 479 18.28 5.53 -30.69
N GLY A 480 18.46 4.89 -29.53
CA GLY A 480 18.15 3.46 -29.29
C GLY A 480 19.26 2.43 -29.54
N SER A 481 18.99 1.19 -29.09
CA SER A 481 19.87 0.01 -29.28
C SER A 481 19.73 -0.65 -30.67
N SER A 482 18.65 -0.33 -31.40
CA SER A 482 18.29 -0.91 -32.69
C SER A 482 18.13 0.15 -33.78
N ALA A 483 19.29 0.62 -34.28
CA ALA A 483 19.52 1.36 -35.54
C ALA A 483 18.39 2.25 -36.13
N LEU A 484 18.66 3.57 -36.15
CA LEU A 484 17.97 4.64 -36.90
C LEU A 484 17.04 4.13 -38.03
N LEU A 485 15.72 4.17 -37.82
CA LEU A 485 14.76 3.81 -38.87
C LEU A 485 14.43 5.03 -39.74
N GLU A 486 14.73 4.95 -41.03
CA GLU A 486 14.24 5.90 -42.03
C GLU A 486 12.98 5.37 -42.73
N LYS A 487 11.97 6.23 -42.91
CA LYS A 487 10.75 5.93 -43.67
C LYS A 487 10.40 7.09 -44.60
N GLU A 488 10.16 6.80 -45.89
CA GLU A 488 9.66 7.80 -46.83
C GLU A 488 8.19 8.15 -46.52
N LEU A 489 7.80 9.41 -46.70
CA LEU A 489 6.38 9.79 -46.63
C LEU A 489 5.68 9.45 -47.95
N VAL A 490 4.54 8.77 -47.86
CA VAL A 490 3.68 8.38 -48.98
C VAL A 490 2.69 9.50 -49.29
N GLU A 491 2.53 9.84 -50.58
CA GLU A 491 1.50 10.79 -51.03
C GLU A 491 0.10 10.23 -50.78
N SER A 492 -0.78 11.06 -50.20
CA SER A 492 -2.20 10.74 -49.97
C SER A 492 -3.09 11.93 -50.33
N GLY A 493 -4.36 11.67 -50.66
CA GLY A 493 -5.39 12.72 -50.78
C GLY A 493 -6.07 13.07 -49.45
N ARG A 494 -6.18 12.09 -48.55
CA ARG A 494 -6.87 12.17 -47.25
C ARG A 494 -6.29 11.12 -46.33
N VAL A 495 -6.04 11.45 -45.06
CA VAL A 495 -5.53 10.50 -44.06
C VAL A 495 -6.25 10.67 -42.74
N LYS A 496 -6.58 9.56 -42.08
CA LYS A 496 -7.05 9.55 -40.69
C LYS A 496 -5.86 9.23 -39.78
N VAL A 497 -5.71 10.00 -38.72
CA VAL A 497 -4.61 9.92 -37.75
C VAL A 497 -5.23 10.14 -36.38
N ALA A 498 -5.17 9.11 -35.52
CA ALA A 498 -5.94 9.02 -34.28
C ALA A 498 -7.44 9.32 -34.53
N ASP A 499 -8.02 10.28 -33.81
CA ASP A 499 -9.40 10.74 -33.94
C ASP A 499 -9.63 11.67 -35.16
N LYS A 500 -8.57 12.25 -35.74
CA LYS A 500 -8.68 13.33 -36.73
C LYS A 500 -8.56 12.84 -38.16
N THR A 501 -9.40 13.40 -39.04
CA THR A 501 -9.22 13.31 -40.50
C THR A 501 -8.52 14.55 -41.02
N TYR A 502 -7.50 14.38 -41.84
CA TYR A 502 -6.75 15.45 -42.52
C TYR A 502 -6.88 15.36 -44.04
N VAL A 503 -7.01 16.53 -44.68
CA VAL A 503 -7.07 16.68 -46.14
C VAL A 503 -6.15 17.79 -46.63
N ALA A 504 -5.66 17.67 -47.86
CA ALA A 504 -4.96 18.77 -48.53
C ALA A 504 -5.94 19.90 -48.89
N ALA A 505 -5.50 21.15 -48.76
CA ALA A 505 -6.20 22.27 -49.39
C ALA A 505 -6.11 22.18 -50.92
N ASP A 506 -7.09 22.75 -51.62
CA ASP A 506 -7.21 22.71 -53.09
C ASP A 506 -5.87 22.97 -53.82
N GLY A 507 -5.50 22.02 -54.70
CA GLY A 507 -4.30 22.10 -55.53
C GLY A 507 -2.98 21.73 -54.85
N ALA A 508 -2.98 21.33 -53.58
CA ALA A 508 -1.80 20.82 -52.88
C ALA A 508 -1.82 19.29 -52.71
N LYS A 509 -0.70 18.72 -52.23
CA LYS A 509 -0.57 17.30 -51.89
C LYS A 509 -0.35 17.12 -50.39
N LEU A 510 -0.93 16.06 -49.84
CA LEU A 510 -0.68 15.60 -48.47
C LEU A 510 0.28 14.41 -48.51
N TYR A 511 1.16 14.31 -47.53
CA TYR A 511 2.11 13.22 -47.38
C TYR A 511 2.03 12.67 -45.96
N THR A 512 2.10 11.35 -45.83
CA THR A 512 1.99 10.66 -44.55
C THR A 512 2.95 9.48 -44.43
N ALA A 513 3.44 9.23 -43.23
CA ALA A 513 3.96 7.93 -42.82
C ALA A 513 3.53 7.65 -41.39
N ALA A 514 3.30 6.39 -41.08
CA ALA A 514 3.05 5.93 -39.73
C ALA A 514 4.12 4.93 -39.30
N MET A 515 4.55 5.01 -38.05
CA MET A 515 5.44 4.06 -37.41
C MET A 515 4.75 3.56 -36.15
N HIS A 516 4.50 2.26 -36.07
CA HIS A 516 3.52 1.71 -35.16
C HIS A 516 4.15 0.90 -34.04
N SER A 517 3.58 1.00 -32.85
CA SER A 517 3.96 0.20 -31.68
C SER A 517 5.46 0.25 -31.35
N ILE A 518 6.08 1.42 -31.53
CA ILE A 518 7.49 1.70 -31.26
C ILE A 518 7.71 1.67 -29.75
N PRO A 519 8.57 0.81 -29.20
CA PRO A 519 8.93 0.84 -27.78
C PRO A 519 9.58 2.18 -27.35
N ASP A 520 9.33 2.64 -26.13
CA ASP A 520 9.93 3.87 -25.60
C ASP A 520 11.47 3.83 -25.51
N ASP A 521 12.07 2.65 -25.37
CA ASP A 521 13.53 2.47 -25.20
C ASP A 521 14.32 2.46 -26.53
N VAL A 522 13.65 2.34 -27.68
CA VAL A 522 14.32 2.28 -29.00
C VAL A 522 14.52 3.63 -29.68
N TRP A 523 14.11 4.74 -29.06
CA TRP A 523 14.27 6.08 -29.64
C TRP A 523 14.37 7.18 -28.59
N THR A 524 14.99 8.30 -28.96
CA THR A 524 15.06 9.52 -28.14
C THR A 524 14.37 10.70 -28.83
N ALA A 525 14.34 10.73 -30.17
CA ALA A 525 13.61 11.74 -30.93
C ALA A 525 13.09 11.20 -32.27
N ALA A 526 11.97 11.73 -32.74
CA ALA A 526 11.36 11.43 -34.03
C ALA A 526 11.33 12.70 -34.87
N LYS A 527 11.79 12.63 -36.13
CA LYS A 527 12.08 13.82 -36.94
C LYS A 527 11.60 13.68 -38.37
N ILE A 528 10.89 14.71 -38.85
CA ILE A 528 10.56 14.86 -40.27
C ILE A 528 11.55 15.83 -40.90
N THR A 529 12.03 15.51 -42.09
CA THR A 529 12.79 16.46 -42.93
C THR A 529 12.28 16.41 -44.38
N ALA A 530 11.81 17.55 -44.90
CA ALA A 530 11.50 17.73 -46.31
C ALA A 530 12.56 18.59 -46.99
N LYS A 531 13.06 18.15 -48.14
CA LYS A 531 14.07 18.83 -48.96
C LYS A 531 13.57 19.03 -50.38
N PHE A 532 13.81 20.21 -50.94
CA PHE A 532 13.57 20.56 -52.34
C PHE A 532 14.89 20.95 -53.01
N ASP A 533 15.21 20.32 -54.14
CA ASP A 533 16.52 20.47 -54.82
C ASP A 533 17.73 20.33 -53.85
N GLY A 534 17.63 19.42 -52.87
CA GLY A 534 18.66 19.16 -51.86
C GLY A 534 18.71 20.14 -50.67
N ASN A 535 17.93 21.22 -50.68
CA ASN A 535 17.85 22.18 -49.57
C ASN A 535 16.67 21.83 -48.66
N THR A 536 16.86 21.82 -47.33
CA THR A 536 15.76 21.64 -46.38
C THR A 536 14.76 22.79 -46.48
N VAL A 537 13.50 22.48 -46.75
CA VAL A 537 12.38 23.42 -46.81
C VAL A 537 11.45 23.32 -45.59
N PHE A 538 11.44 22.16 -44.92
CA PHE A 538 10.73 21.94 -43.65
C PHE A 538 11.45 20.91 -42.80
N THR A 539 11.44 21.10 -41.48
CA THR A 539 11.81 20.06 -40.51
C THR A 539 11.06 20.27 -39.20
N THR A 540 10.72 19.19 -38.52
CA THR A 540 10.16 19.20 -37.16
C THR A 540 10.67 17.99 -36.38
N THR A 541 10.67 18.08 -35.06
CA THR A 541 11.21 17.05 -34.17
C THR A 541 10.35 16.96 -32.90
N LEU A 542 10.18 15.74 -32.40
CA LEU A 542 9.46 15.37 -31.19
C LEU A 542 10.42 14.52 -30.34
N ASN A 543 10.54 14.78 -29.04
CA ASN A 543 11.36 13.96 -28.14
C ASN A 543 10.52 12.86 -27.48
N ALA A 544 11.15 11.74 -27.10
CA ALA A 544 10.48 10.64 -26.41
C ALA A 544 9.97 11.06 -25.02
N ASP A 545 10.73 11.86 -24.27
CA ASP A 545 10.27 12.42 -22.99
C ASP A 545 8.99 13.27 -23.15
N ASP A 546 8.92 14.11 -24.20
CA ASP A 546 7.71 14.90 -24.51
C ASP A 546 6.48 14.04 -24.87
N VAL A 547 6.68 12.74 -25.15
CA VAL A 547 5.62 11.76 -25.40
C VAL A 547 5.22 11.07 -24.11
N ILE A 548 6.19 10.56 -23.34
CA ILE A 548 5.92 9.89 -22.06
C ILE A 548 5.24 10.88 -21.09
N ASP A 549 5.65 12.15 -21.05
CA ASP A 549 5.03 13.17 -20.20
C ASP A 549 3.59 13.55 -20.63
N LYS A 550 3.15 13.15 -21.83
CA LYS A 550 1.76 13.32 -22.31
C LYS A 550 0.91 12.05 -22.21
N THR A 551 1.53 10.89 -21.98
CA THR A 551 0.87 9.59 -22.15
C THR A 551 0.98 8.68 -20.93
N GLY A 552 2.02 8.86 -20.10
CA GLY A 552 2.13 8.26 -18.77
C GLY A 552 1.35 9.02 -17.70
N VAL A 553 1.39 8.50 -16.48
CA VAL A 553 0.67 9.01 -15.32
C VAL A 553 1.53 9.91 -14.43
N GLU A 554 0.95 11.03 -13.98
CA GLU A 554 1.62 12.01 -13.13
C GLU A 554 1.91 11.43 -11.73
N ILE A 555 3.15 11.57 -11.27
CA ILE A 555 3.55 11.26 -9.89
C ILE A 555 3.45 12.54 -9.07
N PRO A 556 2.58 12.62 -8.03
CA PRO A 556 2.37 13.84 -7.25
C PRO A 556 3.48 14.10 -6.21
N ILE A 557 4.74 13.87 -6.58
CA ILE A 557 5.95 14.16 -5.79
C ILE A 557 6.84 15.06 -6.65
N GLU A 558 7.16 16.25 -6.14
CA GLU A 558 7.84 17.30 -6.89
C GLU A 558 9.22 16.85 -7.43
N GLY A 559 9.43 17.06 -8.73
CA GLY A 559 10.69 16.76 -9.41
C GLY A 559 10.82 15.33 -9.93
N LEU A 560 9.79 14.48 -9.77
CA LEU A 560 9.72 13.18 -10.43
C LEU A 560 9.01 13.29 -11.80
N PRO A 561 9.50 12.58 -12.84
CA PRO A 561 8.83 12.52 -14.13
C PRO A 561 7.59 11.61 -14.08
N ASN A 562 6.72 11.70 -15.10
CA ASN A 562 5.58 10.79 -15.25
C ASN A 562 6.05 9.34 -15.34
N TYR A 563 5.30 8.46 -14.67
CA TYR A 563 5.50 7.02 -14.69
C TYR A 563 4.75 6.41 -15.88
N PRO A 564 5.25 5.34 -16.55
CA PRO A 564 4.74 4.98 -17.88
C PRO A 564 3.26 4.54 -17.94
N ASP A 565 2.76 3.84 -16.91
CA ASP A 565 1.40 3.28 -16.91
C ASP A 565 0.78 3.16 -15.50
N GLY A 566 -0.43 2.59 -15.44
CA GLY A 566 -1.11 2.25 -14.20
C GLY A 566 -2.05 3.32 -13.66
N VAL A 567 -2.30 3.28 -12.36
CA VAL A 567 -3.12 4.25 -11.61
C VAL A 567 -2.35 4.69 -10.37
N VAL A 568 -2.19 6.00 -10.20
CA VAL A 568 -1.40 6.59 -9.10
C VAL A 568 -2.32 6.95 -7.93
N SER A 569 -1.92 6.57 -6.72
CA SER A 569 -2.64 6.89 -5.50
C SER A 569 -2.49 8.36 -5.10
N GLN A 570 -3.32 8.81 -4.14
CA GLN A 570 -2.96 10.00 -3.36
C GLN A 570 -1.68 9.76 -2.55
N ILE A 571 -1.03 10.84 -2.10
CA ILE A 571 0.16 10.76 -1.25
C ILE A 571 -0.22 10.16 0.10
N TYR A 572 0.48 9.09 0.48
CA TYR A 572 0.48 8.53 1.82
C TYR A 572 1.67 9.11 2.61
N ASN A 573 1.42 9.57 3.84
CA ASN A 573 2.46 10.04 4.74
C ASN A 573 3.04 8.87 5.54
N CYS A 574 4.29 8.52 5.24
CA CYS A 574 5.00 7.40 5.85
C CYS A 574 5.54 7.72 7.25
N GLY A 575 5.44 8.97 7.72
CA GLY A 575 5.95 9.38 9.03
C GLY A 575 7.37 9.95 9.00
N PRO A 576 7.75 10.69 10.06
CA PRO A 576 9.05 11.33 10.20
C PRO A 576 10.15 10.39 10.70
N GLY A 577 11.36 10.94 10.76
CA GLY A 577 12.47 10.40 11.54
C GLY A 577 12.27 10.59 13.04
N LEU A 578 13.23 11.25 13.70
CA LEU A 578 13.15 11.53 15.14
C LEU A 578 12.28 12.75 15.46
N ALA A 579 11.83 13.53 14.47
CA ALA A 579 10.87 14.61 14.71
C ALA A 579 9.54 14.10 15.30
N ASN A 580 8.94 14.97 16.12
CA ASN A 580 7.70 14.70 16.84
C ASN A 580 6.50 15.27 16.06
N ASP A 581 5.82 14.40 15.30
CA ASP A 581 4.66 14.73 14.45
C ASP A 581 3.31 14.66 15.16
N GLN A 582 3.28 14.62 16.51
CA GLN A 582 2.02 14.46 17.26
C GLN A 582 1.02 15.61 17.02
N GLN A 583 1.52 16.83 16.76
CA GLN A 583 0.69 18.02 16.58
C GLN A 583 0.44 18.37 15.10
N SER A 584 1.39 18.06 14.21
CA SER A 584 1.33 18.34 12.78
C SER A 584 2.41 17.54 12.03
N VAL A 585 2.22 17.36 10.73
CA VAL A 585 3.28 16.93 9.78
C VAL A 585 4.52 17.81 9.95
N THR A 586 5.70 17.21 9.84
CA THR A 586 7.02 17.85 9.94
C THR A 586 7.77 17.79 8.60
N ASP A 587 8.92 18.47 8.51
CA ASP A 587 9.76 18.42 7.31
C ASP A 587 10.51 17.08 7.14
N GLU A 588 10.55 16.22 8.18
CA GLU A 588 11.11 14.87 8.12
C GLU A 588 10.10 13.82 7.60
N ASP A 589 8.81 14.17 7.48
CA ASP A 589 7.76 13.24 7.07
C ASP A 589 7.97 12.74 5.63
N SER A 590 8.22 11.43 5.50
CA SER A 590 8.43 10.77 4.22
C SER A 590 7.12 10.58 3.44
N LYS A 591 7.18 10.67 2.11
CA LYS A 591 5.99 10.66 1.23
C LYS A 591 6.03 9.46 0.32
N MET A 592 4.93 8.72 0.20
CA MET A 592 4.81 7.61 -0.74
C MET A 592 3.60 7.76 -1.66
N VAL A 593 3.73 7.26 -2.89
CA VAL A 593 2.58 6.86 -3.73
C VAL A 593 2.69 5.41 -4.15
N VAL A 594 1.53 4.80 -4.38
CA VAL A 594 1.37 3.48 -5.00
C VAL A 594 0.93 3.69 -6.45
N VAL A 595 1.65 3.11 -7.40
CA VAL A 595 1.21 2.96 -8.79
C VAL A 595 0.68 1.54 -8.95
N SER A 596 -0.64 1.36 -9.11
CA SER A 596 -1.27 0.07 -9.33
C SER A 596 -1.49 -0.22 -10.82
N SER A 597 -1.83 -1.47 -11.17
CA SER A 597 -2.06 -1.89 -12.56
C SER A 597 -0.85 -1.70 -13.49
N THR A 598 0.37 -1.78 -12.95
CA THR A 598 1.64 -1.65 -13.67
C THR A 598 2.35 -3.01 -13.83
N ASN A 599 3.57 -3.03 -14.36
CA ASN A 599 4.33 -4.25 -14.62
C ASN A 599 5.85 -3.99 -14.46
N GLU A 600 6.64 -5.08 -14.44
CA GLU A 600 8.09 -5.06 -14.28
C GLU A 600 8.83 -4.25 -15.37
N GLU A 601 8.37 -4.32 -16.62
CA GLU A 601 8.97 -3.60 -17.75
C GLU A 601 8.80 -2.08 -17.57
N SER A 602 7.59 -1.65 -17.18
CA SER A 602 7.28 -0.23 -16.89
C SER A 602 8.08 0.29 -15.70
N PHE A 603 8.27 -0.54 -14.67
CA PHE A 603 9.12 -0.21 -13.52
C PHE A 603 10.59 -0.02 -13.93
N ILE A 604 11.18 -0.97 -14.66
CA ILE A 604 12.58 -0.88 -15.09
C ILE A 604 12.79 0.33 -16.02
N ASN A 605 11.85 0.61 -16.92
CA ASN A 605 11.91 1.80 -17.77
C ASN A 605 11.82 3.10 -16.96
N TYR A 606 11.02 3.15 -15.90
CA TYR A 606 10.98 4.30 -15.00
C TYR A 606 12.31 4.51 -14.26
N ILE A 607 12.93 3.44 -13.73
CA ILE A 607 14.26 3.51 -13.10
C ILE A 607 15.32 4.01 -14.11
N ASN A 608 15.32 3.47 -15.33
CA ASN A 608 16.22 3.94 -16.39
C ASN A 608 16.02 5.43 -16.68
N ARG A 609 14.77 5.90 -16.79
CA ARG A 609 14.43 7.32 -16.99
C ARG A 609 14.99 8.20 -15.87
N LEU A 610 14.79 7.82 -14.61
CA LEU A 610 15.36 8.53 -13.45
C LEU A 610 16.89 8.62 -13.52
N THR A 611 17.58 7.53 -13.87
CA THR A 611 19.05 7.56 -13.99
C THR A 611 19.54 8.45 -15.14
N ASN A 612 18.82 8.46 -16.27
CA ASN A 612 19.15 9.33 -17.42
C ASN A 612 19.02 10.83 -17.10
N ILE A 613 18.10 11.21 -16.20
CA ILE A 613 17.93 12.60 -15.72
C ILE A 613 18.79 12.94 -14.49
N GLY A 614 19.67 12.03 -14.06
CA GLY A 614 20.73 12.31 -13.07
C GLY A 614 20.54 11.70 -11.67
N PHE A 615 19.58 10.81 -11.46
CA PHE A 615 19.45 10.07 -10.20
C PHE A 615 20.53 8.98 -10.13
N ASN A 616 21.23 8.89 -9.00
CA ASN A 616 22.28 7.89 -8.79
C ASN A 616 21.70 6.67 -8.06
N VAL A 617 21.98 5.46 -8.53
CA VAL A 617 21.62 4.22 -7.82
C VAL A 617 22.59 4.03 -6.64
N ILE A 618 22.05 4.03 -5.42
CA ILE A 618 22.81 3.80 -4.18
C ILE A 618 22.65 2.37 -3.65
N SER A 619 21.55 1.69 -3.99
CA SER A 619 21.34 0.27 -3.71
C SER A 619 20.36 -0.34 -4.72
N HIS A 620 20.49 -1.65 -4.97
CA HIS A 620 19.48 -2.41 -5.69
C HIS A 620 19.38 -3.83 -5.12
N SER A 621 18.19 -4.42 -5.13
CA SER A 621 17.98 -5.81 -4.71
C SER A 621 16.82 -6.45 -5.50
N GLY A 622 16.82 -7.78 -5.57
CA GLY A 622 15.76 -8.56 -6.19
C GLY A 622 15.55 -9.90 -5.47
N ILE A 623 14.30 -10.26 -5.22
CA ILE A 623 13.92 -11.48 -4.49
C ILE A 623 12.47 -11.87 -4.83
N ASP A 624 12.28 -13.12 -5.27
CA ASP A 624 10.97 -13.68 -5.69
C ASP A 624 10.16 -12.88 -6.73
N GLY A 625 10.82 -12.00 -7.49
CA GLY A 625 10.20 -11.12 -8.49
C GLY A 625 9.90 -9.72 -7.97
N ASN A 626 10.10 -9.47 -6.67
CA ASN A 626 10.08 -8.13 -6.11
C ASN A 626 11.45 -7.48 -6.38
N ILE A 627 11.44 -6.23 -6.85
CA ILE A 627 12.65 -5.51 -7.30
C ILE A 627 12.68 -4.15 -6.62
N HIS A 628 13.81 -3.79 -6.00
CA HIS A 628 13.93 -2.62 -5.14
C HIS A 628 15.16 -1.81 -5.54
N TYR A 629 15.01 -0.48 -5.57
CA TYR A 629 16.07 0.49 -5.82
C TYR A 629 16.08 1.56 -4.74
N GLY A 630 17.25 1.80 -4.15
CA GLY A 630 17.55 3.06 -3.48
C GLY A 630 18.22 3.99 -4.48
N LEU A 631 17.70 5.21 -4.60
CA LEU A 631 18.21 6.26 -5.48
C LEU A 631 18.54 7.54 -4.68
N GLN A 632 19.49 8.33 -5.17
CA GLN A 632 19.85 9.63 -4.61
C GLN A 632 19.88 10.70 -5.71
N ASN A 633 19.23 11.84 -5.45
CA ASN A 633 19.33 13.03 -6.30
C ASN A 633 19.63 14.27 -5.43
N GLY A 634 20.83 14.82 -5.60
CA GLY A 634 21.34 15.86 -4.69
C GLY A 634 21.42 15.35 -3.26
N GLN A 635 20.65 15.97 -2.36
CA GLN A 635 20.54 15.57 -0.95
C GLN A 635 19.31 14.71 -0.64
N LYS A 636 18.41 14.47 -1.61
CA LYS A 636 17.19 13.66 -1.41
C LYS A 636 17.44 12.18 -1.66
N PHE A 637 16.81 11.34 -0.86
CA PHE A 637 16.78 9.89 -1.02
C PHE A 637 15.40 9.43 -1.52
N TYR A 638 15.41 8.40 -2.35
CA TYR A 638 14.19 7.79 -2.87
C TYR A 638 14.30 6.27 -2.77
N TYR A 639 13.27 5.62 -2.27
CA TYR A 639 13.16 4.16 -2.26
C TYR A 639 11.98 3.76 -3.14
N ILE A 640 12.30 3.04 -4.22
CA ILE A 640 11.34 2.74 -5.30
C ILE A 640 11.37 1.24 -5.55
N TYR A 641 10.23 0.57 -5.41
CA TYR A 641 10.17 -0.88 -5.55
C TYR A 641 8.89 -1.42 -6.18
N TYR A 642 9.05 -2.48 -6.96
CA TYR A 642 7.99 -3.22 -7.62
C TYR A 642 7.71 -4.53 -6.89
N THR A 643 6.42 -4.84 -6.69
CA THR A 643 5.94 -6.09 -6.09
C THR A 643 5.24 -6.93 -7.16
N ALA A 644 5.82 -8.07 -7.54
CA ALA A 644 5.32 -8.89 -8.65
C ALA A 644 3.92 -9.49 -8.41
N TYR A 645 3.61 -9.87 -7.16
CA TYR A 645 2.30 -10.43 -6.81
C TYR A 645 1.15 -9.43 -7.04
N SER A 646 1.30 -8.20 -6.54
CA SER A 646 0.24 -7.19 -6.61
C SER A 646 0.31 -6.32 -7.86
N LYS A 647 1.37 -6.44 -8.67
CA LYS A 647 1.60 -5.64 -9.88
C LYS A 647 1.57 -4.13 -9.57
N GLN A 648 2.27 -3.77 -8.51
CA GLN A 648 2.32 -2.41 -7.97
C GLN A 648 3.77 -1.94 -7.84
N THR A 649 3.98 -0.65 -8.09
CA THR A 649 5.21 0.05 -7.74
C THR A 649 4.93 1.00 -6.58
N ARG A 650 5.79 1.02 -5.57
CA ARG A 650 5.82 2.07 -4.53
C ARG A 650 6.96 3.03 -4.84
N ILE A 651 6.68 4.32 -4.77
CA ILE A 651 7.64 5.41 -4.96
C ILE A 651 7.64 6.23 -3.68
N ILE A 652 8.75 6.19 -2.94
CA ILE A 652 8.92 6.87 -1.65
C ILE A 652 9.97 7.98 -1.83
N GLU A 653 9.61 9.23 -1.50
CA GLU A 653 10.55 10.29 -1.16
C GLU A 653 10.83 10.18 0.34
N ASP A 654 12.04 9.73 0.68
CA ASP A 654 12.47 9.56 2.07
C ASP A 654 13.11 10.86 2.56
N ASN A 655 12.35 11.57 3.40
CA ASN A 655 12.77 12.77 4.11
C ASN A 655 13.24 12.47 5.54
N SER A 656 13.13 11.20 5.96
CA SER A 656 13.42 10.75 7.32
C SER A 656 14.84 10.23 7.45
N THR A 657 15.41 9.55 6.45
CA THR A 657 16.79 9.06 6.54
C THR A 657 17.82 10.19 6.40
N ASN A 658 18.72 10.33 7.39
CA ASN A 658 19.78 11.34 7.37
C ASN A 658 21.18 10.80 7.02
N VAL A 659 21.32 9.48 6.80
CA VAL A 659 22.60 8.83 6.45
C VAL A 659 22.39 7.62 5.53
N LEU A 660 23.36 7.33 4.67
CA LEU A 660 23.38 6.07 3.92
C LEU A 660 23.74 4.88 4.82
N LEU A 661 23.02 3.75 4.66
CA LEU A 661 23.34 2.48 5.34
C LEU A 661 24.79 2.03 5.11
N SER A 662 25.36 2.30 3.93
CA SER A 662 26.75 2.00 3.59
C SER A 662 27.80 2.85 4.35
N GLU A 663 27.39 3.92 5.03
CA GLU A 663 28.25 4.77 5.87
C GLU A 663 28.16 4.40 7.37
N LEU A 664 27.45 3.33 7.71
CA LEU A 664 27.27 2.85 9.09
C LEU A 664 28.13 1.63 9.42
N ASP A 665 28.48 0.82 8.42
CA ASP A 665 29.38 -0.32 8.58
C ASP A 665 30.86 0.09 8.64
N SER A 666 31.71 -0.80 9.15
CA SER A 666 33.16 -0.61 9.32
C SER A 666 33.90 -1.94 9.14
N GLU A 667 35.24 -1.91 9.12
CA GLU A 667 36.04 -3.15 9.12
C GLU A 667 35.64 -4.05 10.30
N ILE A 668 35.50 -5.35 10.05
CA ILE A 668 35.02 -6.34 11.03
C ILE A 668 36.08 -6.52 12.13
N GLY A 669 35.67 -6.40 13.40
CA GLY A 669 36.54 -6.65 14.55
C GLY A 669 36.91 -8.12 14.78
N ASP A 670 37.81 -8.36 15.74
CA ASP A 670 38.39 -9.69 16.02
C ASP A 670 37.56 -10.57 17.00
N SER A 671 36.39 -10.10 17.47
CA SER A 671 35.59 -10.81 18.48
C SER A 671 34.43 -11.59 17.87
N ASN A 672 33.91 -12.59 18.59
CA ASN A 672 32.74 -13.35 18.16
C ASN A 672 31.46 -12.50 18.28
N THR A 673 30.55 -12.65 17.32
CA THR A 673 29.19 -12.10 17.38
C THR A 673 28.31 -12.96 18.28
N GLU A 674 27.53 -12.34 19.15
CA GLU A 674 26.71 -13.04 20.16
C GLU A 674 25.30 -12.39 20.21
N PHE A 675 24.24 -13.19 20.05
CA PHE A 675 22.84 -12.73 20.13
C PHE A 675 22.28 -13.04 21.52
N TYR A 676 21.51 -12.13 22.10
CA TYR A 676 20.93 -12.29 23.43
C TYR A 676 19.43 -12.00 23.41
N LEU A 677 18.63 -12.98 23.86
CA LEU A 677 17.26 -12.78 24.30
C LEU A 677 17.34 -12.34 25.77
N TYR A 678 17.19 -11.04 26.03
CA TYR A 678 17.49 -10.46 27.35
C TYR A 678 16.27 -10.51 28.28
N SER A 679 16.51 -10.82 29.55
CA SER A 679 15.46 -10.99 30.54
C SER A 679 14.99 -9.67 31.14
N ILE A 680 13.71 -9.38 30.93
CA ILE A 680 12.94 -8.33 31.62
C ILE A 680 11.81 -8.96 32.44
N ASP A 681 11.00 -8.15 33.12
CA ASP A 681 9.98 -8.63 34.06
C ASP A 681 8.66 -8.99 33.36
N TYR A 682 8.21 -10.25 33.47
CA TYR A 682 6.93 -10.74 32.93
C TYR A 682 6.10 -11.51 33.97
N THR A 683 6.32 -11.29 35.28
CA THR A 683 5.79 -12.19 36.33
C THR A 683 4.27 -12.24 36.53
N HIS A 684 3.48 -11.40 35.86
CA HIS A 684 2.03 -11.36 36.09
C HIS A 684 1.22 -11.10 34.81
N GLY A 685 0.85 -12.20 34.12
CA GLY A 685 -0.01 -12.23 32.93
C GLY A 685 -1.48 -11.85 33.14
N GLU A 686 -2.16 -11.42 32.06
CA GLU A 686 -3.60 -11.18 32.03
C GLU A 686 -4.40 -12.37 32.60
N GLY A 687 -5.09 -12.14 33.72
CA GLY A 687 -6.07 -13.06 34.30
C GLY A 687 -5.64 -13.82 35.57
N GLN A 688 -4.39 -13.68 36.04
CA GLN A 688 -3.89 -14.42 37.21
C GLN A 688 -4.17 -13.76 38.58
N THR A 689 -4.34 -12.43 38.68
CA THR A 689 -4.54 -11.74 39.98
C THR A 689 -5.55 -10.58 39.93
N THR A 690 -5.96 -10.10 41.12
CA THR A 690 -6.90 -8.98 41.29
C THR A 690 -6.28 -7.61 40.95
N LYS A 691 -7.15 -6.60 40.83
CA LYS A 691 -6.90 -5.24 40.29
C LYS A 691 -5.81 -4.36 40.94
N THR A 692 -4.96 -4.88 41.84
CA THR A 692 -4.25 -4.07 42.85
C THR A 692 -2.73 -3.90 42.66
N ASP A 693 -2.11 -4.53 41.65
CA ASP A 693 -0.67 -4.36 41.36
C ASP A 693 -0.42 -3.52 40.10
N TYR A 694 0.41 -2.48 40.23
CA TYR A 694 0.81 -1.57 39.15
C TYR A 694 1.92 -2.15 38.26
N TRP A 695 2.68 -3.12 38.76
CA TRP A 695 3.79 -3.75 38.03
C TRP A 695 3.37 -4.92 37.13
N GLN A 696 2.07 -5.26 37.08
CA GLN A 696 1.52 -6.24 36.13
C GLN A 696 1.85 -5.82 34.69
N ILE A 697 2.63 -6.65 33.99
CA ILE A 697 2.99 -6.47 32.59
C ILE A 697 3.39 -7.83 32.02
N ASP A 698 2.91 -8.11 30.82
CA ASP A 698 3.03 -9.41 30.17
C ASP A 698 3.33 -9.30 28.67
N CYS A 699 3.73 -8.10 28.25
CA CYS A 699 4.23 -7.73 26.94
C CYS A 699 5.57 -7.00 27.06
N GLY A 700 6.26 -6.85 25.93
CA GLY A 700 7.50 -6.12 25.77
C GLY A 700 8.67 -7.00 25.35
N ALA A 701 9.56 -6.44 24.53
CA ALA A 701 10.70 -7.16 23.96
C ALA A 701 12.00 -6.37 24.11
N LEU A 702 13.08 -7.06 24.46
CA LEU A 702 14.45 -6.52 24.46
C LEU A 702 15.42 -7.61 24.03
N MET A 703 16.12 -7.39 22.91
CA MET A 703 17.15 -8.29 22.39
C MET A 703 18.42 -7.49 22.08
N VAL A 704 19.58 -8.12 22.23
CA VAL A 704 20.88 -7.46 22.02
C VAL A 704 21.76 -8.34 21.14
N ILE A 705 22.42 -7.74 20.16
CA ILE A 705 23.51 -8.37 19.41
C ILE A 705 24.79 -7.65 19.79
N LYS A 706 25.74 -8.37 20.37
CA LYS A 706 27.12 -7.91 20.47
C LYS A 706 27.81 -8.22 19.14
N LEU A 707 28.37 -7.18 18.53
CA LEU A 707 29.07 -7.22 17.25
C LEU A 707 30.56 -7.55 17.42
N ALA A 708 31.23 -7.87 16.31
CA ALA A 708 32.63 -8.31 16.29
C ALA A 708 33.66 -7.25 16.76
N ASP A 709 33.30 -5.96 16.76
CA ASP A 709 34.07 -4.85 17.36
C ASP A 709 33.78 -4.63 18.86
N ASN A 710 32.96 -5.49 19.48
CA ASN A 710 32.38 -5.34 20.83
C ASN A 710 31.45 -4.12 20.99
N SER A 711 30.95 -3.53 19.91
CA SER A 711 29.79 -2.62 19.97
C SER A 711 28.47 -3.40 20.04
N LEU A 712 27.39 -2.73 20.43
CA LEU A 712 26.06 -3.32 20.56
C LEU A 712 25.10 -2.88 19.45
N PHE A 713 24.26 -3.80 18.99
CA PHE A 713 23.06 -3.51 18.22
C PHE A 713 21.85 -3.99 19.03
N ILE A 714 21.02 -3.05 19.48
CA ILE A 714 19.88 -3.31 20.38
C ILE A 714 18.59 -3.34 19.56
N ILE A 715 17.68 -4.26 19.88
CA ILE A 715 16.38 -4.42 19.24
C ILE A 715 15.29 -4.24 20.31
N ASP A 716 14.37 -3.31 20.03
CA ASP A 716 13.28 -2.87 20.89
C ASP A 716 13.77 -2.37 22.27
N GLY A 717 13.03 -2.61 23.36
CA GLY A 717 13.26 -1.94 24.63
C GLY A 717 12.55 -2.58 25.82
N GLY A 718 11.25 -2.86 25.73
CA GLY A 718 10.43 -3.15 26.91
C GLY A 718 9.65 -1.93 27.42
N HIS A 719 8.67 -2.20 28.27
CA HIS A 719 7.64 -1.27 28.73
C HIS A 719 8.09 -0.39 29.92
N GLU A 720 7.33 0.67 30.22
CA GLU A 720 7.49 1.52 31.42
C GLU A 720 7.60 0.68 32.70
N ARG A 721 6.71 -0.30 32.86
CA ARG A 721 6.66 -1.20 34.02
C ARG A 721 7.86 -2.15 34.13
N GLN A 722 8.61 -2.34 33.05
CA GLN A 722 9.86 -3.12 33.03
C GLN A 722 11.10 -2.24 33.27
N SER A 723 10.96 -0.91 33.22
CA SER A 723 12.05 0.06 33.23
C SER A 723 12.41 0.60 34.63
N SER A 724 12.46 -0.27 35.66
CA SER A 724 12.86 0.14 37.02
C SER A 724 14.35 0.48 37.12
N ASN A 725 14.77 1.18 38.18
CA ASN A 725 16.19 1.53 38.35
C ASN A 725 17.09 0.30 38.33
N ALA A 726 16.66 -0.79 38.99
CA ALA A 726 17.36 -2.06 39.01
C ALA A 726 17.50 -2.71 37.63
N ALA A 727 16.45 -2.65 36.79
CA ALA A 727 16.49 -3.21 35.44
C ALA A 727 17.40 -2.38 34.50
N LEU A 728 17.35 -1.05 34.62
CA LEU A 728 18.21 -0.13 33.87
C LEU A 728 19.68 -0.30 34.27
N GLU A 729 19.98 -0.42 35.56
CA GLU A 729 21.33 -0.64 36.09
C GLU A 729 21.88 -2.00 35.66
N ALA A 730 21.10 -3.08 35.83
CA ALA A 730 21.51 -4.41 35.43
C ALA A 730 21.74 -4.56 33.91
N PHE A 731 21.00 -3.83 33.07
CA PHE A 731 21.25 -3.81 31.63
C PHE A 731 22.56 -3.08 31.28
N LEU A 732 22.92 -2.03 32.02
CA LEU A 732 24.21 -1.36 31.87
C LEU A 732 25.37 -2.25 32.32
N ASP A 733 25.24 -2.94 33.45
CA ASP A 733 26.23 -3.91 33.94
C ASP A 733 26.41 -5.08 32.97
N PHE A 734 25.30 -5.62 32.45
CA PHE A 734 25.30 -6.63 31.39
C PHE A 734 25.98 -6.13 30.12
N ALA A 735 25.76 -4.87 29.72
CA ALA A 735 26.45 -4.26 28.58
C ALA A 735 27.97 -4.16 28.82
N TYR A 736 28.43 -3.80 30.02
CA TYR A 736 29.87 -3.85 30.35
C TYR A 736 30.44 -5.27 30.26
N ASP A 737 29.75 -6.26 30.85
CA ASP A 737 30.19 -7.66 30.88
C ASP A 737 30.34 -8.26 29.46
N ILE A 738 29.30 -8.17 28.63
CA ILE A 738 29.35 -8.79 27.29
C ILE A 738 30.31 -8.07 26.34
N THR A 739 30.54 -6.76 26.51
CA THR A 739 31.50 -5.99 25.68
C THR A 739 32.92 -6.02 26.21
N GLY A 740 33.14 -6.49 27.45
CA GLY A 740 34.44 -6.44 28.12
C GLY A 740 34.94 -5.02 28.41
N LYS A 741 34.03 -4.04 28.45
CA LYS A 741 34.34 -2.63 28.78
C LYS A 741 34.44 -2.47 30.30
N GLU A 742 35.39 -1.65 30.76
CA GLU A 742 35.52 -1.31 32.19
C GLU A 742 34.31 -0.47 32.65
N PRO A 743 33.68 -0.79 33.79
CA PRO A 743 32.57 -0.01 34.34
C PRO A 743 32.90 1.49 34.51
N GLY A 744 31.98 2.35 34.07
CA GLY A 744 32.17 3.81 34.02
C GLY A 744 32.80 4.34 32.73
N THR A 745 33.10 3.48 31.74
CA THR A 745 33.50 3.89 30.39
C THR A 745 32.31 3.93 29.42
N THR A 746 32.49 4.48 28.21
CA THR A 746 31.38 4.54 27.24
C THR A 746 31.13 3.19 26.56
N ILE A 747 29.87 2.74 26.60
CA ILE A 747 29.36 1.64 25.78
C ILE A 747 29.05 2.17 24.37
N ASP A 748 29.60 1.51 23.35
CA ASP A 748 29.36 1.86 21.95
C ASP A 748 28.14 1.09 21.42
N ILE A 749 27.09 1.82 21.04
CA ILE A 749 25.86 1.27 20.45
C ILE A 749 25.87 1.62 18.96
N LYS A 750 26.20 0.64 18.12
CA LYS A 750 26.22 0.76 16.65
C LYS A 750 24.84 1.04 16.07
N GLY A 751 23.81 0.51 16.73
CA GLY A 751 22.43 0.69 16.31
C GLY A 751 21.43 0.40 17.40
N TRP A 752 20.34 1.17 17.41
CA TRP A 752 19.12 0.83 18.15
C TRP A 752 17.97 0.72 17.15
N TYR A 753 17.46 -0.50 16.97
CA TYR A 753 16.36 -0.82 16.07
C TYR A 753 15.04 -0.93 16.84
N PHE A 754 13.99 -0.27 16.34
CA PHE A 754 12.63 -0.38 16.87
C PHE A 754 11.69 -0.96 15.81
N THR A 755 11.01 -2.05 16.15
CA THR A 755 10.11 -2.77 15.23
C THR A 755 8.86 -1.96 14.90
N HIS A 756 8.27 -1.29 15.90
CA HIS A 756 7.13 -0.39 15.78
C HIS A 756 7.00 0.55 17.00
N ALA A 757 5.93 1.36 17.04
CA ALA A 757 5.78 2.50 17.94
C ALA A 757 4.97 2.26 19.24
N HIS A 758 4.79 0.99 19.68
CA HIS A 758 4.22 0.71 20.99
C HIS A 758 5.26 0.81 22.12
N GLY A 759 4.82 1.26 23.29
CA GLY A 759 5.62 1.61 24.46
C GLY A 759 6.37 0.43 25.06
N ASP A 760 5.86 -0.79 24.91
CA ASP A 760 6.55 -2.03 25.28
C ASP A 760 7.69 -2.42 24.31
N HIS A 761 7.88 -1.67 23.23
CA HIS A 761 9.03 -1.78 22.32
C HIS A 761 9.99 -0.59 22.39
N VAL A 762 9.56 0.56 22.93
CA VAL A 762 10.36 1.82 22.88
C VAL A 762 10.62 2.51 24.22
N TYR A 763 9.83 2.24 25.28
CA TYR A 763 9.88 3.06 26.50
C TYR A 763 11.19 2.87 27.27
N PHE A 764 11.70 1.64 27.37
CA PHE A 764 12.98 1.39 28.05
C PHE A 764 14.12 2.23 27.45
N ALA A 765 14.14 2.43 26.12
CA ALA A 765 15.13 3.28 25.47
C ALA A 765 15.05 4.75 25.95
N HIS A 766 13.83 5.28 26.14
CA HIS A 766 13.63 6.58 26.80
C HIS A 766 14.26 6.60 28.21
N ALA A 767 13.88 5.65 29.06
CA ALA A 767 14.31 5.62 30.46
C ALA A 767 15.84 5.42 30.60
N PHE A 768 16.40 4.52 29.80
CA PHE A 768 17.83 4.16 29.80
C PHE A 768 18.70 5.30 29.27
N VAL A 769 18.36 5.89 28.10
CA VAL A 769 19.11 7.04 27.58
C VAL A 769 19.00 8.23 28.53
N LYS A 770 17.80 8.56 29.02
CA LYS A 770 17.62 9.66 29.97
C LYS A 770 18.54 9.54 31.18
N LYS A 771 18.67 8.33 31.76
CA LYS A 771 19.48 8.07 32.95
C LYS A 771 20.98 7.95 32.67
N TYR A 772 21.38 7.31 31.56
CA TYR A 772 22.77 6.90 31.34
C TYR A 772 23.45 7.49 30.09
N HIS A 773 22.88 8.48 29.40
CA HIS A 773 23.47 9.09 28.20
C HIS A 773 24.96 9.47 28.30
N GLU A 774 25.49 9.85 29.47
CA GLU A 774 26.92 10.14 29.66
C GLU A 774 27.84 8.91 29.47
N TYR A 775 27.29 7.69 29.59
CA TYR A 775 27.97 6.40 29.42
C TYR A 775 27.67 5.72 28.07
N LEU A 776 26.92 6.38 27.17
CA LEU A 776 26.46 5.78 25.92
C LEU A 776 26.96 6.58 24.71
N ASN A 777 27.47 5.87 23.72
CA ASN A 777 27.80 6.41 22.40
C ASN A 777 26.89 5.74 21.37
N ILE A 778 25.77 6.40 21.01
CA ILE A 778 24.80 5.84 20.07
C ILE A 778 25.08 6.38 18.66
N GLN A 779 25.47 5.50 17.74
CA GLN A 779 25.82 5.88 16.37
C GLN A 779 24.58 6.11 15.50
N ALA A 780 23.56 5.25 15.59
CA ALA A 780 22.36 5.33 14.75
C ALA A 780 21.09 4.72 15.38
N THR A 781 19.93 5.25 15.01
CA THR A 781 18.63 4.58 15.21
C THR A 781 18.05 4.07 13.88
N TYR A 782 17.28 2.98 13.96
CA TYR A 782 16.68 2.30 12.81
C TYR A 782 15.22 2.01 13.12
N PHE A 783 14.30 2.33 12.22
CA PHE A 783 12.87 2.03 12.39
C PHE A 783 12.13 2.21 11.06
N ASN A 784 10.89 1.73 10.97
CA ASN A 784 9.93 2.26 10.02
C ASN A 784 8.58 2.44 10.71
N ILE A 785 8.40 3.63 11.28
CA ILE A 785 7.22 4.03 12.05
C ILE A 785 6.36 4.95 11.14
N PRO A 786 5.03 4.72 11.05
CA PRO A 786 4.12 5.54 10.24
C PRO A 786 4.02 6.99 10.74
N SER A 787 3.26 7.87 10.07
CA SER A 787 2.92 9.17 10.68
C SER A 787 1.81 9.01 11.73
N PHE A 788 1.93 9.72 12.86
CA PHE A 788 0.82 9.94 13.80
C PHE A 788 -0.37 10.61 13.11
N GLN A 789 -0.15 11.49 12.13
CA GLN A 789 -1.20 12.13 11.35
C GLN A 789 -2.00 11.15 10.48
N THR A 790 -1.43 9.97 10.19
CA THR A 790 -2.07 8.91 9.42
C THR A 790 -2.66 7.80 10.30
N MET A 791 -2.04 7.51 11.44
CA MET A 791 -2.41 6.39 12.33
C MET A 791 -2.47 6.77 13.82
N PRO A 792 -3.25 7.81 14.22
CA PRO A 792 -3.16 8.42 15.55
C PRO A 792 -3.61 7.50 16.69
N ASN A 793 -4.46 6.51 16.41
CA ASN A 793 -5.04 5.62 17.42
C ASN A 793 -4.13 4.48 17.88
N GLY A 794 -2.95 4.30 17.24
CA GLY A 794 -2.01 3.22 17.53
C GLY A 794 -0.76 3.63 18.30
N TYR A 795 -0.65 4.91 18.69
CA TYR A 795 0.48 5.40 19.46
C TYR A 795 0.15 5.48 20.94
N ASP A 796 1.17 5.23 21.77
CA ASP A 796 1.20 5.69 23.15
C ASP A 796 2.26 6.79 23.37
N ALA A 797 2.40 7.24 24.62
CA ALA A 797 3.32 8.29 25.00
C ALA A 797 4.80 7.89 24.91
N GLY A 798 5.13 6.59 24.96
CA GLY A 798 6.49 6.07 24.98
C GLY A 798 7.30 6.46 23.75
N THR A 799 6.69 6.38 22.55
CA THR A 799 7.35 6.78 21.29
C THR A 799 7.75 8.24 21.27
N PHE A 800 6.88 9.14 21.76
CA PHE A 800 7.18 10.57 21.80
C PHE A 800 8.25 10.89 22.87
N LEU A 801 8.18 10.24 24.04
CA LEU A 801 9.21 10.35 25.08
C LEU A 801 10.58 9.86 24.59
N MET A 802 10.62 8.76 23.83
CA MET A 802 11.82 8.23 23.19
C MET A 802 12.39 9.25 22.20
N LYS A 803 11.60 9.71 21.22
CA LYS A 803 12.00 10.72 20.23
C LYS A 803 12.55 11.99 20.88
N ASP A 804 11.80 12.58 21.82
CA ASP A 804 12.21 13.80 22.53
C ASP A 804 13.54 13.61 23.31
N THR A 805 13.79 12.40 23.82
CA THR A 805 14.99 12.07 24.60
C THR A 805 16.22 11.86 23.71
N PHE A 806 16.07 11.17 22.58
CA PHE A 806 17.13 11.07 21.58
C PHE A 806 17.48 12.46 21.01
N ASN A 807 16.50 13.27 20.63
CA ASN A 807 16.73 14.64 20.16
C ASN A 807 17.44 15.53 21.20
N LYS A 808 17.16 15.33 22.49
CA LYS A 808 17.76 16.11 23.58
C LYS A 808 19.20 15.70 23.91
N HIS A 809 19.48 14.40 23.96
CA HIS A 809 20.76 13.87 24.46
C HIS A 809 21.73 13.42 23.35
N PHE A 810 21.21 13.10 22.15
CA PHE A 810 21.98 12.74 20.96
C PHE A 810 21.46 13.47 19.70
N PRO A 811 21.52 14.82 19.64
CA PRO A 811 21.01 15.60 18.51
C PRO A 811 21.74 15.31 17.18
N ASP A 812 22.99 14.82 17.25
CA ASP A 812 23.79 14.41 16.09
C ASP A 812 23.63 12.90 15.75
N CYS A 813 22.69 12.20 16.40
CA CYS A 813 22.43 10.78 16.13
C CYS A 813 21.98 10.59 14.67
N LYS A 814 22.61 9.65 13.98
CA LYS A 814 22.16 9.24 12.65
C LYS A 814 20.85 8.47 12.78
N HIS A 815 19.99 8.54 11.78
CA HIS A 815 18.75 7.76 11.76
C HIS A 815 18.38 7.32 10.34
N VAL A 816 17.85 6.11 10.24
CA VAL A 816 17.50 5.45 8.98
C VAL A 816 16.08 4.92 9.02
N LYS A 817 15.27 5.33 8.05
CA LYS A 817 13.96 4.73 7.78
C LYS A 817 14.16 3.45 6.96
N LEU A 818 13.81 2.32 7.55
CA LEU A 818 14.05 1.00 6.95
C LEU A 818 12.93 0.64 5.96
N HIS A 819 13.22 0.65 4.66
CA HIS A 819 12.25 0.35 3.61
C HIS A 819 12.35 -1.10 3.09
N THR A 820 11.23 -1.67 2.67
CA THR A 820 11.15 -3.05 2.18
C THR A 820 12.13 -3.33 1.03
N GLY A 821 12.88 -4.43 1.15
CA GLY A 821 13.91 -4.85 0.20
C GLY A 821 15.28 -4.19 0.40
N GLN A 822 15.45 -3.26 1.34
CA GLN A 822 16.76 -2.80 1.77
C GLN A 822 17.58 -3.94 2.37
N ARG A 823 18.88 -3.92 2.13
CA ARG A 823 19.87 -4.84 2.71
C ARG A 823 21.11 -4.07 3.12
N PHE A 824 21.70 -4.44 4.26
CA PHE A 824 22.95 -3.86 4.75
C PHE A 824 23.70 -4.86 5.63
N SER A 825 24.93 -4.52 6.01
CA SER A 825 25.71 -5.24 7.02
C SER A 825 26.17 -4.29 8.12
N LEU A 826 26.43 -4.85 9.30
CA LEU A 826 27.19 -4.21 10.37
C LEU A 826 28.12 -5.27 10.95
N GLN A 827 29.43 -5.08 10.87
CA GLN A 827 30.43 -5.94 11.53
C GLN A 827 30.28 -7.43 11.19
N GLY A 828 29.97 -7.74 9.93
CA GLY A 828 29.76 -9.11 9.44
C GLY A 828 28.35 -9.66 9.65
N VAL A 829 27.50 -9.01 10.45
CA VAL A 829 26.07 -9.34 10.58
C VAL A 829 25.31 -8.76 9.40
N GLY A 830 24.57 -9.59 8.67
CA GLY A 830 23.74 -9.17 7.54
C GLY A 830 22.30 -8.87 7.96
N PHE A 831 21.69 -7.85 7.38
CA PHE A 831 20.31 -7.42 7.64
C PHE A 831 19.53 -7.29 6.33
N GLU A 832 18.28 -7.75 6.32
CA GLU A 832 17.36 -7.65 5.19
C GLU A 832 15.96 -7.26 5.68
N VAL A 833 15.40 -6.19 5.11
CA VAL A 833 14.04 -5.72 5.41
C VAL A 833 13.05 -6.43 4.49
N LEU A 834 12.12 -7.20 5.06
CA LEU A 834 11.17 -8.03 4.30
C LEU A 834 9.76 -7.45 4.25
N LEU A 835 9.37 -6.66 5.24
CA LEU A 835 8.02 -6.06 5.30
C LEU A 835 8.07 -4.79 6.14
N THR A 836 7.32 -3.78 5.71
CA THR A 836 7.08 -2.53 6.45
C THR A 836 5.60 -2.16 6.35
N HIS A 837 5.13 -1.22 7.17
CA HIS A 837 3.74 -0.74 7.11
C HIS A 837 3.33 -0.15 5.74
N GLU A 838 4.32 0.21 4.91
CA GLU A 838 4.16 0.77 3.57
C GLU A 838 3.59 -0.28 2.59
N ASP A 839 3.88 -1.57 2.82
CA ASP A 839 3.35 -2.69 2.02
C ASP A 839 1.83 -2.92 2.22
N MET A 840 1.26 -2.41 3.31
CA MET A 840 -0.17 -2.49 3.62
C MET A 840 -0.97 -1.29 3.08
N VAL A 841 -0.30 -0.32 2.45
CA VAL A 841 -0.97 0.80 1.77
C VAL A 841 -1.58 0.31 0.46
N ASN A 842 -2.87 0.57 0.28
CA ASN A 842 -3.64 0.15 -0.90
C ASN A 842 -3.51 1.13 -2.07
N GLU A 843 -4.08 0.77 -3.22
CA GLU A 843 -4.06 1.58 -4.45
C GLU A 843 -4.73 2.96 -4.34
N SER A 844 -5.53 3.20 -3.29
CA SER A 844 -6.07 4.53 -2.97
C SER A 844 -5.17 5.35 -2.05
N GLY A 845 -3.96 4.88 -1.72
CA GLY A 845 -3.00 5.60 -0.88
C GLY A 845 -3.43 5.65 0.58
N THR A 846 -4.20 4.65 1.02
CA THR A 846 -4.68 4.53 2.41
C THR A 846 -4.16 3.25 3.04
N THR A 847 -3.80 3.29 4.32
CA THR A 847 -3.36 2.10 5.05
C THR A 847 -4.53 1.11 5.21
N SER A 848 -4.24 -0.17 5.02
CA SER A 848 -5.18 -1.26 5.30
C SER A 848 -5.06 -1.79 6.74
N ILE A 849 -4.13 -1.24 7.53
CA ILE A 849 -3.83 -1.68 8.90
C ILE A 849 -4.95 -1.25 9.85
N SER A 850 -5.59 -2.23 10.50
CA SER A 850 -6.57 -2.00 11.57
C SER A 850 -6.07 -2.37 12.97
N ASN A 851 -5.08 -3.26 13.08
CA ASN A 851 -4.33 -3.52 14.32
C ASN A 851 -2.93 -2.91 14.16
N PHE A 852 -2.55 -1.97 15.03
CA PHE A 852 -1.29 -1.24 14.88
C PHE A 852 -0.05 -2.14 14.95
N ASN A 853 -0.16 -3.32 15.56
CA ASN A 853 0.85 -4.37 15.54
C ASN A 853 1.32 -4.75 14.11
N ASP A 854 0.44 -4.69 13.11
CA ASP A 854 0.79 -4.92 11.69
C ASP A 854 1.65 -3.79 11.08
N SER A 855 1.97 -2.73 11.82
CA SER A 855 3.00 -1.76 11.43
C SER A 855 4.43 -2.26 11.70
N SER A 856 4.58 -3.39 12.40
CA SER A 856 5.87 -4.02 12.69
C SER A 856 6.72 -4.21 11.44
N THR A 857 7.92 -3.65 11.47
CA THR A 857 8.94 -3.91 10.46
C THR A 857 9.51 -5.31 10.66
N ILE A 858 9.42 -6.16 9.65
CA ILE A 858 9.95 -7.53 9.67
C ILE A 858 11.34 -7.51 9.04
N ILE A 859 12.34 -7.96 9.81
CA ILE A 859 13.72 -8.09 9.34
C ILE A 859 14.21 -9.53 9.48
N ARG A 860 15.05 -9.95 8.54
CA ARG A 860 15.91 -11.12 8.67
C ARG A 860 17.33 -10.69 8.99
N ILE A 861 17.86 -11.19 10.10
CA ILE A 861 19.25 -11.01 10.52
C ILE A 861 20.03 -12.28 10.19
N THR A 862 21.26 -12.16 9.69
CA THR A 862 22.14 -13.29 9.37
C THR A 862 23.46 -13.16 10.14
N ILE A 863 23.75 -14.14 11.00
CA ILE A 863 24.98 -14.24 11.81
C ILE A 863 25.66 -15.55 11.44
N ASP A 864 26.91 -15.51 10.96
CA ASP A 864 27.72 -16.67 10.56
C ASP A 864 26.98 -17.71 9.68
N GLY A 865 26.12 -17.21 8.78
CA GLY A 865 25.32 -18.02 7.85
C GLY A 865 24.02 -18.59 8.44
N LYS A 866 23.72 -18.32 9.72
CA LYS A 866 22.45 -18.66 10.39
C LYS A 866 21.51 -17.48 10.41
N SER A 867 20.22 -17.74 10.25
CA SER A 867 19.19 -16.73 10.01
C SER A 867 18.18 -16.62 11.15
N PHE A 868 17.92 -15.38 11.58
CA PHE A 868 17.01 -15.01 12.65
C PHE A 868 15.91 -14.12 12.05
N MET A 869 14.65 -14.56 12.10
CA MET A 869 13.50 -13.76 11.69
C MET A 869 12.96 -12.97 12.87
N ILE A 870 12.92 -11.64 12.76
CA ILE A 870 12.34 -10.74 13.78
C ILE A 870 11.00 -10.26 13.24
N LEU A 871 9.91 -10.61 13.93
CA LEU A 871 8.53 -10.32 13.52
C LEU A 871 7.95 -9.07 14.19
N GLY A 872 8.58 -8.57 15.27
CA GLY A 872 7.97 -7.61 16.17
C GLY A 872 6.65 -8.17 16.69
N ASP A 873 5.58 -7.43 16.47
CA ASP A 873 4.24 -7.76 16.93
C ASP A 873 3.25 -8.12 15.83
N THR A 874 3.73 -8.22 14.57
CA THR A 874 2.99 -8.64 13.36
C THR A 874 1.75 -9.49 13.62
N ASP A 875 0.62 -9.14 13.01
CA ASP A 875 -0.65 -9.87 13.11
C ASP A 875 -1.02 -10.47 11.73
N THR A 876 -2.29 -10.83 11.56
CA THR A 876 -2.82 -11.56 10.41
C THR A 876 -2.70 -10.81 9.08
N LEU A 877 -2.71 -9.47 9.06
CA LEU A 877 -2.52 -8.73 7.82
C LEU A 877 -1.07 -8.85 7.35
N GLY A 878 -0.10 -8.64 8.23
CA GLY A 878 1.32 -8.80 7.93
C GLY A 878 1.68 -10.22 7.48
N GLN A 879 1.18 -11.25 8.17
CA GLN A 879 1.25 -12.64 7.70
C GLN A 879 0.69 -12.78 6.28
N SER A 880 -0.50 -12.23 6.01
CA SER A 880 -1.13 -12.38 4.69
C SER A 880 -0.37 -11.68 3.58
N THR A 881 0.35 -10.60 3.90
CA THR A 881 1.11 -9.78 2.94
C THR A 881 2.47 -10.42 2.63
N ILE A 882 3.24 -10.80 3.65
CA ILE A 882 4.57 -11.41 3.44
C ILE A 882 4.47 -12.75 2.70
N LEU A 883 3.44 -13.57 2.97
CA LEU A 883 3.19 -14.84 2.27
C LEU A 883 2.74 -14.68 0.81
N LYS A 884 2.34 -13.49 0.39
CA LYS A 884 2.07 -13.16 -1.03
C LYS A 884 3.33 -12.65 -1.74
N MET A 885 4.20 -11.97 -1.01
CA MET A 885 5.43 -11.38 -1.55
C MET A 885 6.56 -12.40 -1.73
N TYR A 886 6.68 -13.37 -0.82
CA TYR A 886 7.80 -14.31 -0.78
C TYR A 886 7.35 -15.77 -0.80
N LYS A 887 8.16 -16.64 -1.40
CA LYS A 887 7.94 -18.10 -1.37
C LYS A 887 8.31 -18.66 0.01
N ASN A 888 7.65 -19.74 0.43
CA ASN A 888 7.98 -20.41 1.69
C ASN A 888 9.46 -20.79 1.82
N ASP A 889 10.09 -21.28 0.74
CA ASP A 889 11.53 -21.61 0.75
C ASP A 889 12.44 -20.38 1.00
N THR A 890 11.97 -19.19 0.65
CA THR A 890 12.67 -17.91 0.85
C THR A 890 12.56 -17.40 2.30
N LEU A 891 11.43 -17.70 2.97
CA LEU A 891 11.12 -17.26 4.34
C LEU A 891 11.73 -18.15 5.42
N LYS A 892 12.27 -19.32 5.04
CA LYS A 892 12.94 -20.24 5.97
C LYS A 892 14.03 -19.56 6.79
N SER A 893 14.02 -19.79 8.09
CA SER A 893 15.04 -19.31 9.03
C SER A 893 15.45 -20.38 10.04
N ASP A 894 16.63 -20.22 10.67
CA ASP A 894 17.09 -21.10 11.75
C ASP A 894 16.45 -20.74 13.10
N ALA A 895 16.13 -19.46 13.31
CA ALA A 895 15.45 -18.94 14.49
C ALA A 895 14.34 -17.94 14.13
N VAL A 896 13.33 -17.82 14.98
CA VAL A 896 12.25 -16.83 14.88
C VAL A 896 11.94 -16.18 16.23
N GLN A 897 11.89 -14.86 16.30
CA GLN A 897 11.23 -14.17 17.41
C GLN A 897 9.72 -14.28 17.21
N VAL A 898 9.06 -14.87 18.20
CA VAL A 898 7.62 -15.17 18.18
C VAL A 898 6.84 -13.87 18.34
N SER A 899 5.93 -13.64 17.39
CA SER A 899 5.21 -12.37 17.27
C SER A 899 4.35 -12.04 18.50
N HIS A 900 4.33 -10.76 18.88
CA HIS A 900 3.46 -10.21 19.92
C HIS A 900 3.58 -10.97 21.23
N HIS A 901 4.82 -11.23 21.66
CA HIS A 901 5.14 -11.89 22.94
C HIS A 901 4.53 -13.30 23.09
N GLY A 902 4.16 -13.95 21.98
CA GLY A 902 3.43 -15.23 21.96
C GLY A 902 1.90 -15.12 21.82
N TYR A 903 1.37 -13.90 21.64
CA TYR A 903 -0.07 -13.62 21.63
C TYR A 903 -0.71 -13.54 20.24
N ASN A 904 0.06 -13.52 19.15
CA ASN A 904 -0.49 -13.58 17.78
C ASN A 904 -0.33 -14.99 17.17
N ASP A 905 -1.44 -15.52 16.64
CA ASP A 905 -1.50 -16.84 16.00
C ASP A 905 -1.28 -16.72 14.48
N LEU A 906 -0.03 -16.96 14.06
CA LEU A 906 0.42 -16.83 12.66
C LEU A 906 0.82 -18.19 12.05
N PRO A 907 -0.08 -19.20 12.02
CA PRO A 907 0.31 -20.58 11.75
C PRO A 907 0.83 -20.79 10.31
N GLN A 908 0.42 -19.95 9.36
CA GLN A 908 0.89 -20.04 7.97
C GLN A 908 2.28 -19.41 7.82
N LEU A 909 2.54 -18.29 8.52
CA LEU A 909 3.84 -17.64 8.53
C LEU A 909 4.86 -18.49 9.28
N TYR A 910 4.54 -18.98 10.47
CA TYR A 910 5.42 -19.89 11.20
C TYR A 910 5.74 -21.15 10.38
N ALA A 911 4.77 -21.75 9.69
CA ALA A 911 5.01 -22.91 8.82
C ALA A 911 5.83 -22.60 7.55
N ALA A 912 5.86 -21.34 7.09
CA ALA A 912 6.74 -20.90 6.01
C ALA A 912 8.17 -20.64 6.52
N ILE A 913 8.31 -20.06 7.71
CA ILE A 913 9.60 -19.81 8.37
C ILE A 913 10.24 -21.12 8.85
N ALA A 914 9.44 -22.08 9.34
CA ALA A 914 9.83 -23.42 9.76
C ALA A 914 11.05 -23.47 10.72
N ALA A 915 11.22 -22.45 11.56
CA ALA A 915 12.40 -22.30 12.41
C ALA A 915 12.49 -23.36 13.52
N PRO A 916 13.62 -24.09 13.63
CA PRO A 916 13.87 -25.02 14.74
C PRO A 916 13.98 -24.35 16.12
N LEU A 917 14.29 -23.06 16.19
CA LEU A 917 14.40 -22.29 17.44
C LEU A 917 13.37 -21.15 17.48
N ALA A 918 12.58 -21.10 18.55
CA ALA A 918 11.53 -20.10 18.75
C ALA A 918 11.85 -19.23 19.99
N LEU A 919 12.05 -17.94 19.78
CA LEU A 919 12.41 -16.96 20.81
C LEU A 919 11.14 -16.24 21.27
N PHE A 920 10.68 -16.52 22.48
CA PHE A 920 9.53 -15.86 23.10
C PHE A 920 10.03 -14.71 23.99
N PRO A 921 9.78 -13.44 23.64
CA PRO A 921 10.00 -12.31 24.53
C PRO A 921 8.88 -12.26 25.60
N ASN A 922 8.80 -13.31 26.41
CA ASN A 922 7.81 -13.50 27.48
C ASN A 922 8.24 -14.65 28.42
N SER A 923 7.47 -14.89 29.49
CA SER A 923 7.60 -16.06 30.36
C SER A 923 6.90 -17.31 29.80
N GLU A 924 7.34 -18.50 30.22
CA GLU A 924 6.61 -19.76 29.95
C GLU A 924 5.21 -19.76 30.59
N GLU A 925 5.02 -19.06 31.70
CA GLU A 925 3.72 -18.96 32.38
C GLU A 925 2.67 -18.20 31.54
N ASN A 926 3.09 -17.15 30.82
CA ASN A 926 2.20 -16.32 30.01
C ASN A 926 2.00 -16.88 28.60
N ALA A 927 3.05 -17.45 27.99
CA ALA A 927 3.09 -17.81 26.58
C ALA A 927 3.39 -19.29 26.28
N GLY A 928 3.64 -20.14 27.30
CA GLY A 928 3.98 -21.55 27.15
C GLY A 928 2.78 -22.51 27.11
N GLU A 929 3.05 -23.83 27.17
CA GLU A 929 2.02 -24.87 27.00
C GLU A 929 0.92 -24.82 28.08
N ASN A 930 1.26 -24.41 29.31
CA ASN A 930 0.33 -24.40 30.43
C ASN A 930 -0.44 -23.07 30.58
N SER A 931 -0.19 -22.10 29.70
CA SER A 931 -0.80 -20.77 29.73
C SER A 931 -2.20 -20.74 29.08
N GLY A 932 -2.90 -19.60 29.22
CA GLY A 932 -4.11 -19.30 28.45
C GLY A 932 -3.87 -19.23 26.92
N ASN A 933 -2.62 -19.12 26.48
CA ASN A 933 -2.20 -18.99 25.08
C ASN A 933 -1.77 -20.33 24.44
N ARG A 934 -1.97 -21.48 25.11
CA ARG A 934 -1.54 -22.83 24.67
C ARG A 934 -1.71 -23.14 23.17
N ASN A 935 -2.81 -22.72 22.55
CA ASN A 935 -3.04 -22.99 21.12
C ASN A 935 -2.07 -22.22 20.20
N LYS A 936 -1.75 -20.97 20.56
CA LYS A 936 -0.80 -20.10 19.84
C LYS A 936 0.62 -20.65 19.97
N TYR A 937 1.00 -21.01 21.20
CA TYR A 937 2.23 -21.74 21.50
C TYR A 937 2.37 -22.99 20.63
N LEU A 938 1.36 -23.86 20.60
CA LEU A 938 1.38 -25.05 19.74
C LEU A 938 1.43 -24.71 18.24
N GLY A 939 0.85 -23.59 17.80
CA GLY A 939 0.99 -23.10 16.42
C GLY A 939 2.45 -22.85 16.04
N VAL A 940 3.23 -22.25 16.95
CA VAL A 940 4.68 -22.04 16.80
C VAL A 940 5.45 -23.37 16.85
N ILE A 941 5.25 -24.16 17.92
CA ILE A 941 6.07 -25.38 18.14
C ILE A 941 5.89 -26.41 17.03
N ASN A 942 4.67 -26.59 16.53
CA ASN A 942 4.38 -27.57 15.46
C ASN A 942 4.68 -27.04 14.04
N ALA A 943 5.22 -25.83 13.90
CA ALA A 943 5.57 -25.26 12.59
C ALA A 943 6.88 -25.82 11.99
N ALA A 944 7.77 -26.32 12.85
CA ALA A 944 8.95 -27.12 12.50
C ALA A 944 8.78 -28.57 13.00
N GLU A 945 9.82 -29.40 12.95
CA GLU A 945 9.82 -30.76 13.54
C GLU A 945 9.86 -30.74 15.10
N ASN A 946 8.92 -30.04 15.73
CA ASN A 946 8.92 -29.56 17.12
C ASN A 946 10.03 -28.54 17.38
N ALA A 947 9.73 -27.26 17.15
CA ALA A 947 10.65 -26.17 17.47
C ALA A 947 10.96 -26.12 18.98
N THR A 948 12.16 -25.67 19.34
CA THR A 948 12.60 -25.50 20.73
C THR A 948 12.26 -24.08 21.19
N PRO A 949 11.41 -23.90 22.23
CA PRO A 949 11.12 -22.57 22.77
C PRO A 949 12.21 -22.10 23.74
N LEU A 950 12.62 -20.84 23.62
CA LEU A 950 13.38 -20.09 24.62
C LEU A 950 12.53 -18.93 25.12
N PHE A 951 12.31 -18.82 26.43
CA PHE A 951 11.50 -17.78 27.08
C PHE A 951 12.40 -16.76 27.77
N ALA A 952 12.18 -15.46 27.56
CA ALA A 952 12.96 -14.37 28.15
C ALA A 952 12.84 -14.25 29.70
N ASP A 953 11.93 -14.99 30.33
CA ASP A 953 11.77 -15.02 31.80
C ASP A 953 11.57 -16.48 32.24
N PRO A 954 12.32 -16.97 33.25
CA PRO A 954 13.09 -16.22 34.24
C PRO A 954 14.57 -15.94 33.91
N ASN A 955 15.05 -16.19 32.67
CA ASN A 955 16.49 -16.14 32.36
C ASN A 955 16.80 -15.45 31.03
N THR A 956 17.99 -14.84 30.94
CA THR A 956 18.57 -14.36 29.68
C THR A 956 19.16 -15.56 28.92
N TYR A 957 19.01 -15.58 27.60
CA TYR A 957 19.65 -16.59 26.75
C TYR A 957 20.68 -15.96 25.84
N LYS A 958 21.92 -16.44 25.92
CA LYS A 958 22.96 -16.18 24.93
C LYS A 958 22.85 -17.21 23.83
N ILE A 959 22.87 -16.77 22.57
CA ILE A 959 22.74 -17.57 21.36
C ILE A 959 23.92 -17.26 20.44
N TYR A 960 24.58 -18.29 19.93
CA TYR A 960 25.80 -18.15 19.12
C TYR A 960 25.91 -19.29 18.10
N VAL A 961 26.79 -19.15 17.11
CA VAL A 961 27.09 -20.19 16.12
C VAL A 961 28.36 -20.93 16.52
N GLU A 962 28.29 -22.26 16.62
CA GLU A 962 29.43 -23.14 16.88
C GLU A 962 29.38 -24.33 15.92
N ASP A 963 30.51 -24.63 15.27
CA ASP A 963 30.62 -25.68 14.24
C ASP A 963 29.57 -25.59 13.11
N GLY A 964 29.05 -24.39 12.85
CA GLY A 964 28.01 -24.14 11.84
C GLY A 964 26.59 -24.47 12.30
N GLU A 965 26.35 -24.63 13.60
CA GLU A 965 25.02 -24.82 14.20
C GLU A 965 24.71 -23.79 15.28
N LEU A 966 23.43 -23.48 15.49
CA LEU A 966 23.00 -22.63 16.60
C LEU A 966 23.17 -23.36 17.93
N LYS A 967 23.81 -22.69 18.89
CA LYS A 967 23.92 -23.06 20.30
C LYS A 967 23.28 -21.97 21.15
N TYR A 968 22.89 -22.35 22.37
CA TYR A 968 22.48 -21.37 23.38
C TYR A 968 22.93 -21.81 24.78
N GLU A 969 23.15 -20.83 25.64
CA GLU A 969 23.36 -21.01 27.08
C GLU A 969 22.49 -20.05 27.89
N THR A 970 22.12 -20.50 29.09
CA THR A 970 21.24 -19.76 30.00
C THR A 970 22.06 -18.95 30.98
N LEU A 971 21.79 -17.65 31.05
CA LEU A 971 22.39 -16.70 31.99
C LEU A 971 21.32 -16.28 33.01
N PRO A 972 21.69 -16.12 34.30
CA PRO A 972 20.72 -15.71 35.33
C PRO A 972 20.16 -14.31 35.02
N SER A 973 18.86 -14.12 35.28
CA SER A 973 18.26 -12.79 35.22
C SER A 973 18.68 -11.94 36.42
N TYR A 974 18.72 -10.61 36.23
CA TYR A 974 18.90 -9.64 37.32
C TYR A 974 17.85 -9.79 38.43
N ARG A 975 16.76 -10.50 38.14
CA ARG A 975 15.64 -10.80 39.03
C ARG A 975 15.94 -11.92 40.05
N GLU A 976 17.07 -12.61 39.93
CA GLU A 976 17.43 -13.71 40.83
C GLU A 976 17.46 -13.26 42.31
N GLY A 977 16.60 -13.88 43.12
CA GLY A 977 16.42 -13.54 44.53
C GLY A 977 15.81 -12.16 44.81
N LEU A 978 15.30 -11.40 43.82
CA LEU A 978 14.52 -10.19 44.11
C LEU A 978 13.21 -10.51 44.84
N TYR A 979 12.57 -11.62 44.46
CA TYR A 979 11.33 -12.10 45.05
C TYR A 979 11.63 -13.32 45.92
N PHE A 980 11.18 -13.28 47.16
CA PHE A 980 11.41 -14.32 48.16
C PHE A 980 10.17 -14.47 49.06
N THR A 981 10.10 -15.59 49.78
CA THR A 981 8.99 -15.89 50.68
C THR A 981 9.08 -14.99 51.91
N ILE A 982 8.06 -14.16 52.14
CA ILE A 982 7.98 -13.28 53.30
C ILE A 982 7.78 -14.14 54.57
N PRO A 983 8.60 -13.95 55.63
CA PRO A 983 8.49 -14.74 56.86
C PRO A 983 7.24 -14.39 57.67
N ASP A 984 6.64 -15.38 58.32
CA ASP A 984 5.57 -15.13 59.30
C ASP A 984 6.14 -14.76 60.67
N LEU A 985 6.32 -13.45 60.89
CA LEU A 985 6.84 -12.88 62.13
C LEU A 985 5.72 -12.62 63.15
N ASP A 986 5.84 -13.13 64.38
CA ASP A 986 4.81 -13.03 65.42
C ASP A 986 4.95 -11.75 66.29
N GLU A 987 3.85 -11.24 66.87
CA GLU A 987 3.88 -10.03 67.70
C GLU A 987 4.66 -10.23 69.02
N SER A 988 4.83 -11.48 69.48
CA SER A 988 5.67 -11.81 70.66
C SER A 988 7.17 -11.56 70.46
N LEU A 989 7.61 -11.25 69.24
CA LEU A 989 8.96 -10.78 68.95
C LEU A 989 9.23 -9.35 69.46
N ILE A 990 8.18 -8.62 69.88
CA ILE A 990 8.30 -7.25 70.38
C ILE A 990 8.38 -7.23 71.91
N PRO A 991 9.49 -6.74 72.53
CA PRO A 991 9.57 -6.54 73.96
C PRO A 991 8.64 -5.41 74.41
N VAL A 992 8.14 -5.46 75.64
CA VAL A 992 7.29 -4.39 76.19
C VAL A 992 8.17 -3.26 76.75
N SER A 993 8.64 -2.39 75.86
CA SER A 993 9.37 -1.14 76.15
C SER A 993 8.74 0.06 75.43
N GLU A 994 8.89 1.27 75.95
CA GLU A 994 8.65 2.49 75.16
C GLU A 994 10.00 2.93 74.58
N GLU A 995 10.20 2.69 73.28
CA GLU A 995 11.38 3.15 72.53
C GLU A 995 11.16 4.61 72.06
N PRO A 996 11.85 5.62 72.63
CA PRO A 996 11.79 6.97 72.10
C PRO A 996 12.60 7.06 70.80
N HIS A 997 12.08 7.80 69.81
CA HIS A 997 12.85 8.15 68.63
C HIS A 997 14.12 8.92 69.01
N VAL A 998 15.21 8.66 68.28
CA VAL A 998 16.49 9.36 68.47
C VAL A 998 16.50 10.69 67.70
N ASP A 999 17.50 11.52 67.97
CA ASP A 999 17.67 12.80 67.28
C ASP A 999 17.92 12.55 65.77
N LEU A 1000 17.02 13.07 64.93
CA LEU A 1000 17.10 12.95 63.48
C LEU A 1000 18.38 13.61 62.95
N ASP A 1001 18.73 14.79 63.46
CA ASP A 1001 19.91 15.53 63.01
C ASP A 1001 21.23 14.80 63.38
N GLU A 1002 21.19 13.89 64.37
CA GLU A 1002 22.32 13.01 64.67
C GLU A 1002 22.41 11.84 63.68
N VAL A 1003 21.29 11.20 63.32
CA VAL A 1003 21.27 10.08 62.36
C VAL A 1003 21.61 10.54 60.94
N LEU A 1004 21.13 11.71 60.51
CA LEU A 1004 21.39 12.25 59.18
C LEU A 1004 22.88 12.60 58.91
N LYS A 1005 23.75 12.54 59.93
CA LYS A 1005 25.22 12.69 59.79
C LYS A 1005 25.92 11.44 59.26
N TYR A 1006 25.28 10.27 59.27
CA TYR A 1006 25.89 9.01 58.85
C TYR A 1006 25.54 8.68 57.39
N ILE A 1007 26.33 7.82 56.73
CA ILE A 1007 26.06 7.42 55.34
C ILE A 1007 24.74 6.64 55.28
N SER A 1008 23.84 7.07 54.37
CA SER A 1008 22.59 6.39 54.03
C SER A 1008 22.86 5.27 53.03
N PHE A 1009 22.13 4.17 53.13
CA PHE A 1009 22.22 3.03 52.23
C PHE A 1009 21.23 3.08 51.05
N SER A 1010 20.59 4.22 50.79
CA SER A 1010 19.60 4.37 49.69
C SER A 1010 20.16 3.91 48.33
N GLU A 1011 21.43 4.17 48.02
CA GLU A 1011 22.09 3.72 46.78
C GLU A 1011 22.24 2.19 46.64
N TYR A 1012 22.15 1.45 47.76
CA TYR A 1012 22.19 -0.02 47.82
C TYR A 1012 20.81 -0.66 47.85
N VAL A 1013 19.73 0.12 47.92
CA VAL A 1013 18.37 -0.40 47.85
C VAL A 1013 18.05 -0.82 46.42
N ILE A 1014 17.41 -1.98 46.26
CA ILE A 1014 16.80 -2.36 44.99
C ILE A 1014 15.32 -2.00 45.06
N ASP A 1015 14.92 -0.89 44.44
CA ASP A 1015 13.56 -0.33 44.46
C ASP A 1015 12.47 -1.38 44.17
N LYS A 1016 12.66 -2.19 43.13
CA LYS A 1016 11.74 -3.27 42.72
C LYS A 1016 11.76 -4.53 43.60
N SER A 1017 12.68 -4.65 44.56
CA SER A 1017 12.71 -5.81 45.47
C SER A 1017 11.68 -5.71 46.60
N ALA A 1018 11.05 -4.54 46.77
CA ALA A 1018 10.00 -4.33 47.76
C ALA A 1018 8.75 -5.14 47.45
N ASN A 1019 8.56 -6.27 48.14
CA ASN A 1019 7.34 -7.07 48.12
C ASN A 1019 6.65 -7.07 49.49
N GLY A 1020 5.32 -7.19 49.51
CA GLY A 1020 4.60 -6.95 50.76
C GLY A 1020 3.08 -6.96 50.67
N THR A 1021 2.48 -6.36 51.69
CA THR A 1021 1.02 -6.22 51.84
C THR A 1021 0.45 -5.29 50.78
N GLU A 1022 -0.67 -5.72 50.16
CA GLU A 1022 -1.38 -4.95 49.13
C GLU A 1022 -1.78 -3.54 49.63
N ALA A 1023 -1.69 -2.58 48.71
CA ALA A 1023 -2.12 -1.20 48.91
C ALA A 1023 -3.62 -0.99 48.62
N ILE A 1024 -4.15 0.14 49.06
CA ILE A 1024 -5.53 0.58 48.73
C ILE A 1024 -5.62 1.07 47.27
N ALA A 1025 -4.54 1.64 46.74
CA ALA A 1025 -4.47 2.18 45.39
C ALA A 1025 -3.18 1.74 44.69
N ASN A 1026 -3.25 1.50 43.38
CA ASN A 1026 -2.15 0.96 42.58
C ASN A 1026 -0.95 1.93 42.49
N ASN A 1027 -1.16 3.23 42.72
CA ASN A 1027 -0.12 4.24 42.80
C ASN A 1027 0.31 4.57 44.25
N GLU A 1028 -0.04 3.71 45.21
CA GLU A 1028 0.30 3.83 46.64
C GLU A 1028 0.89 2.51 47.20
N THR A 1029 1.66 1.77 46.39
CA THR A 1029 2.22 0.43 46.68
C THR A 1029 3.36 0.42 47.68
N CYS A 1030 3.70 -0.75 48.22
CA CYS A 1030 4.76 -0.88 49.23
C CYS A 1030 6.16 -0.55 48.71
N SER A 1031 6.41 -0.62 47.39
CA SER A 1031 7.68 -0.18 46.78
C SER A 1031 7.95 1.32 46.90
N LEU A 1032 6.91 2.12 47.13
CA LEU A 1032 7.06 3.58 47.26
C LEU A 1032 7.71 3.99 48.59
N ILE A 1033 7.90 3.08 49.55
CA ILE A 1033 8.69 3.40 50.75
C ILE A 1033 10.21 3.38 50.51
N LEU A 1034 10.64 3.05 49.29
CA LEU A 1034 12.03 2.89 48.86
C LEU A 1034 12.32 3.64 47.54
N ASP A 1035 11.46 4.57 47.12
CA ASP A 1035 11.60 5.28 45.84
C ASP A 1035 12.40 6.59 45.94
N GLY A 1036 12.88 6.93 47.16
CA GLY A 1036 13.64 8.14 47.47
C GLY A 1036 12.81 9.42 47.51
N LYS A 1037 11.47 9.32 47.53
CA LYS A 1037 10.55 10.46 47.47
C LYS A 1037 9.56 10.41 48.63
N THR A 1038 9.81 11.25 49.62
CA THR A 1038 8.82 11.56 50.67
C THR A 1038 7.47 12.10 50.12
N THR A 1039 7.38 12.46 48.83
CA THR A 1039 6.13 12.93 48.19
C THR A 1039 5.19 11.81 47.72
N THR A 1040 5.67 10.58 47.56
CA THR A 1040 4.86 9.37 47.33
C THR A 1040 4.51 8.70 48.67
N LYS A 1041 3.75 7.60 48.67
CA LYS A 1041 3.44 6.85 49.90
C LYS A 1041 2.98 5.42 49.67
N PHE A 1042 3.28 4.54 50.61
CA PHE A 1042 2.54 3.30 50.80
C PHE A 1042 1.28 3.55 51.65
N CYS A 1043 0.14 3.01 51.23
CA CYS A 1043 -1.14 3.18 51.94
C CYS A 1043 -1.95 1.88 51.92
N THR A 1044 -2.25 1.29 53.09
CA THR A 1044 -2.99 0.02 53.19
C THR A 1044 -4.04 0.00 54.29
N SER A 1045 -5.12 -0.75 54.07
CA SER A 1045 -6.11 -1.06 55.10
C SER A 1045 -5.73 -2.30 55.93
N THR A 1046 -4.91 -3.20 55.36
CA THR A 1046 -4.50 -4.47 55.95
C THR A 1046 -3.47 -4.26 57.06
N LYS A 1047 -3.68 -4.92 58.21
CA LYS A 1047 -2.77 -4.94 59.36
C LYS A 1047 -2.77 -6.34 59.98
N PRO A 1048 -1.61 -6.94 60.34
CA PRO A 1048 -0.26 -6.43 60.16
C PRO A 1048 0.08 -6.18 58.68
N ALA A 1049 0.76 -5.08 58.40
CA ALA A 1049 1.34 -4.82 57.08
C ALA A 1049 2.79 -5.31 57.08
N VAL A 1050 3.20 -6.02 56.05
CA VAL A 1050 4.57 -6.52 55.88
C VAL A 1050 5.16 -5.92 54.61
N ILE A 1051 6.42 -5.50 54.67
CA ILE A 1051 7.16 -4.95 53.53
C ILE A 1051 8.57 -5.53 53.64
N ALA A 1052 9.03 -6.21 52.61
CA ALA A 1052 10.31 -6.89 52.59
C ALA A 1052 11.08 -6.51 51.32
N TRP A 1053 12.40 -6.40 51.40
CA TRP A 1053 13.24 -5.96 50.28
C TRP A 1053 14.64 -6.58 50.34
N LYS A 1054 15.36 -6.49 49.22
CA LYS A 1054 16.74 -6.92 49.00
C LYS A 1054 17.63 -5.71 48.73
N MET A 1055 18.83 -5.74 49.30
CA MET A 1055 19.91 -4.80 49.04
C MET A 1055 20.87 -5.38 47.98
N LYS A 1056 21.55 -4.51 47.23
CA LYS A 1056 22.56 -4.90 46.22
C LYS A 1056 23.65 -5.81 46.81
N GLN A 1057 24.02 -5.57 48.07
CA GLN A 1057 24.97 -6.36 48.86
C GLN A 1057 24.53 -6.38 50.34
N PRO A 1058 25.07 -7.29 51.18
CA PRO A 1058 24.88 -7.21 52.62
C PRO A 1058 25.35 -5.86 53.19
N VAL A 1059 24.50 -5.20 53.98
CA VAL A 1059 24.83 -3.92 54.65
C VAL A 1059 24.60 -4.03 56.16
N LYS A 1060 25.30 -3.20 56.94
CA LYS A 1060 25.15 -3.16 58.40
C LYS A 1060 24.39 -1.92 58.84
N VAL A 1061 23.10 -2.07 59.11
CA VAL A 1061 22.22 -0.97 59.52
C VAL A 1061 22.34 -0.72 61.02
N PHE A 1062 22.60 0.52 61.41
CA PHE A 1062 22.71 0.99 62.79
C PHE A 1062 21.54 1.88 63.23
N SER A 1063 20.89 2.53 62.27
CA SER A 1063 19.70 3.33 62.47
C SER A 1063 18.88 3.36 61.19
N TYR A 1064 17.60 3.71 61.31
CA TYR A 1064 16.72 3.93 60.17
C TYR A 1064 15.77 5.10 60.46
N VAL A 1065 15.24 5.71 59.39
CA VAL A 1065 14.30 6.85 59.47
C VAL A 1065 13.00 6.45 58.79
N ILE A 1066 11.86 6.61 59.45
CA ILE A 1066 10.53 6.46 58.84
C ILE A 1066 9.95 7.85 58.59
N TYR A 1067 9.47 8.09 57.37
CA TYR A 1067 8.86 9.37 56.99
C TYR A 1067 7.33 9.31 56.97
N THR A 1068 6.71 10.35 57.51
CA THR A 1068 5.26 10.49 57.57
C THR A 1068 4.65 10.90 56.22
N ALA A 1069 3.44 10.39 55.93
CA ALA A 1069 2.79 10.56 54.63
C ALA A 1069 2.25 11.97 54.35
N ASN A 1070 2.02 12.26 53.07
CA ASN A 1070 1.61 13.56 52.52
C ASN A 1070 0.28 14.18 53.02
N ASP A 1071 -0.56 13.42 53.73
CA ASP A 1071 -1.89 13.86 54.20
C ASP A 1071 -2.20 13.47 55.66
N ASN A 1072 -1.19 13.09 56.44
CA ASN A 1072 -1.32 12.70 57.85
C ASN A 1072 -1.88 13.83 58.74
N SER A 1073 -1.46 15.07 58.53
CA SER A 1073 -1.96 16.23 59.29
C SER A 1073 -3.46 16.44 59.13
N ARG A 1074 -4.02 15.97 58.00
CA ARG A 1074 -5.45 15.98 57.68
C ARG A 1074 -6.17 14.71 58.11
N PHE A 1075 -5.50 13.57 58.07
CA PHE A 1075 -6.07 12.26 58.37
C PHE A 1075 -5.26 11.54 59.45
N THR A 1076 -5.51 11.96 60.68
CA THR A 1076 -4.73 11.56 61.87
C THR A 1076 -4.84 10.06 62.21
N GLY A 1077 -3.82 9.56 62.92
CA GLY A 1077 -3.74 8.20 63.46
C GLY A 1077 -3.33 7.12 62.46
N ARG A 1078 -2.92 7.48 61.24
CA ARG A 1078 -2.53 6.52 60.20
C ARG A 1078 -1.05 6.13 60.22
N ASN A 1079 -0.21 6.81 61.01
CA ASN A 1079 1.20 6.46 61.16
C ASN A 1079 1.42 5.02 61.67
N PRO A 1080 2.55 4.37 61.34
CA PRO A 1080 3.03 3.17 62.03
C PRO A 1080 3.15 3.41 63.54
N GLN A 1081 2.69 2.46 64.35
CA GLN A 1081 2.74 2.53 65.83
C GLN A 1081 3.54 1.41 66.46
N LYS A 1082 3.52 0.21 65.86
CA LYS A 1082 4.16 -1.00 66.39
C LYS A 1082 4.71 -1.84 65.25
N TRP A 1083 5.98 -2.24 65.29
CA TRP A 1083 6.60 -3.07 64.25
C TRP A 1083 7.81 -3.86 64.73
N VAL A 1084 8.24 -4.82 63.92
CA VAL A 1084 9.60 -5.39 63.95
C VAL A 1084 10.31 -5.11 62.63
N LEU A 1085 11.63 -4.92 62.70
CA LEU A 1085 12.54 -4.94 61.56
C LEU A 1085 13.45 -6.17 61.70
N CYS A 1086 13.47 -7.01 60.68
CA CYS A 1086 14.27 -8.24 60.63
C CYS A 1086 15.24 -8.22 59.47
N GLY A 1087 16.37 -8.94 59.61
CA GLY A 1087 17.38 -9.11 58.58
C GLY A 1087 17.69 -10.58 58.29
N SER A 1088 18.07 -10.88 57.04
CA SER A 1088 18.50 -12.20 56.56
C SER A 1088 19.60 -12.08 55.48
N ASN A 1089 20.35 -13.16 55.26
CA ASN A 1089 21.34 -13.28 54.17
C ASN A 1089 20.99 -14.37 53.15
N ASP A 1090 19.93 -15.15 53.40
CA ASP A 1090 19.47 -16.26 52.55
C ASP A 1090 17.95 -16.18 52.25
N ALA A 1091 17.26 -15.17 52.76
CA ALA A 1091 15.81 -14.97 52.74
C ALA A 1091 14.98 -16.10 53.40
N GLU A 1092 15.61 -17.10 54.02
CA GLU A 1092 14.96 -18.20 54.74
C GLU A 1092 15.09 -18.03 56.27
N ASN A 1093 16.28 -17.66 56.75
CA ASN A 1093 16.62 -17.53 58.15
C ASN A 1093 16.64 -16.05 58.55
N TRP A 1094 15.64 -15.65 59.35
CA TRP A 1094 15.40 -14.25 59.71
C TRP A 1094 15.71 -13.97 61.17
N ASN A 1095 16.44 -12.88 61.42
CA ASN A 1095 16.80 -12.40 62.75
C ASN A 1095 16.14 -11.05 63.01
N VAL A 1096 15.52 -10.87 64.18
CA VAL A 1096 15.03 -9.54 64.61
C VAL A 1096 16.25 -8.66 64.85
N ILE A 1097 16.34 -7.55 64.10
CA ILE A 1097 17.38 -6.54 64.30
C ILE A 1097 16.88 -5.38 65.16
N ASP A 1098 15.58 -5.05 65.07
CA ASP A 1098 14.93 -4.00 65.85
C ASP A 1098 13.45 -4.30 66.11
N ALA A 1099 12.89 -3.79 67.21
CA ALA A 1099 11.49 -4.01 67.57
C ALA A 1099 10.88 -2.84 68.36
N VAL A 1100 9.85 -2.19 67.81
CA VAL A 1100 9.22 -1.00 68.38
C VAL A 1100 7.79 -1.31 68.82
N TYR A 1101 7.52 -1.17 70.12
CA TYR A 1101 6.20 -1.46 70.70
C TYR A 1101 5.18 -0.30 70.60
N ALA A 1102 5.65 0.96 70.71
CA ALA A 1102 4.81 2.15 70.71
C ALA A 1102 5.57 3.41 70.23
N ALA A 1103 5.64 3.62 68.92
CA ALA A 1103 6.40 4.73 68.31
C ALA A 1103 5.81 6.13 68.53
N ASN A 1104 4.48 6.26 68.68
CA ASN A 1104 3.78 7.52 68.95
C ASN A 1104 4.12 8.66 67.97
N LEU A 1105 4.29 8.34 66.68
CA LEU A 1105 4.64 9.32 65.64
C LEU A 1105 3.56 10.40 65.49
N PRO A 1106 3.90 11.70 65.51
CA PRO A 1106 2.93 12.77 65.39
C PRO A 1106 2.31 12.86 63.98
N ASP A 1107 1.06 13.31 63.91
CA ASP A 1107 0.33 13.51 62.65
C ASP A 1107 0.78 14.80 61.94
N VAL A 1108 1.96 14.72 61.34
CA VAL A 1108 2.56 15.76 60.48
C VAL A 1108 2.87 15.17 59.11
N ASP A 1109 2.97 16.02 58.08
CA ASP A 1109 3.28 15.58 56.71
C ASP A 1109 4.80 15.62 56.46
N TYR A 1110 5.32 14.70 55.63
CA TYR A 1110 6.69 14.72 55.11
C TYR A 1110 7.83 14.74 56.14
N THR A 1111 7.59 14.27 57.37
CA THR A 1111 8.55 14.42 58.49
C THR A 1111 9.19 13.09 58.83
N GLY A 1112 10.52 13.05 58.89
CA GLY A 1112 11.29 11.87 59.28
C GLY A 1112 11.38 11.68 60.80
N PHE A 1113 11.33 10.43 61.25
CA PHE A 1113 11.55 10.05 62.65
C PHE A 1113 12.57 8.91 62.70
N ALA A 1114 13.65 9.15 63.44
CA ALA A 1114 14.80 8.26 63.48
C ALA A 1114 14.72 7.25 64.63
N PHE A 1115 15.15 6.03 64.35
CA PHE A 1115 15.20 4.89 65.27
C PHE A 1115 16.61 4.29 65.21
N LYS A 1116 17.10 3.81 66.35
CA LYS A 1116 18.39 3.13 66.45
C LYS A 1116 18.13 1.63 66.47
N VAL A 1117 18.88 0.85 65.69
CA VAL A 1117 18.77 -0.60 65.63
C VAL A 1117 19.39 -1.23 66.88
N ASP A 1118 18.61 -2.05 67.59
CA ASP A 1118 19.05 -2.80 68.78
C ASP A 1118 20.21 -3.78 68.50
N ASN A 1119 20.10 -4.59 67.45
CA ASN A 1119 21.02 -5.69 67.13
C ASN A 1119 21.65 -5.52 65.72
N PRO A 1120 22.52 -4.53 65.52
CA PRO A 1120 23.07 -4.20 64.20
C PRO A 1120 24.04 -5.28 63.69
N ALA A 1121 23.69 -5.91 62.57
CA ALA A 1121 24.49 -6.91 61.87
C ALA A 1121 24.32 -6.81 60.34
N GLU A 1122 25.18 -7.48 59.60
CA GLU A 1122 25.21 -7.46 58.13
C GLU A 1122 24.13 -8.37 57.54
N TYR A 1123 23.20 -7.78 56.78
CA TYR A 1123 22.12 -8.48 56.11
C TYR A 1123 21.91 -7.95 54.70
N GLN A 1124 21.54 -8.83 53.77
CA GLN A 1124 21.18 -8.46 52.40
C GLN A 1124 19.67 -8.31 52.22
N TYR A 1125 18.88 -9.03 53.01
CA TYR A 1125 17.42 -9.04 52.95
C TYR A 1125 16.84 -8.43 54.23
N TYR A 1126 15.77 -7.65 54.11
CA TYR A 1126 15.11 -6.96 55.22
C TYR A 1126 13.60 -7.17 55.18
N VAL A 1127 12.97 -7.24 56.34
CA VAL A 1127 11.50 -7.30 56.51
C VAL A 1127 11.07 -6.34 57.62
N LEU A 1128 10.19 -5.40 57.28
CA LEU A 1128 9.45 -4.55 58.21
C LEU A 1128 8.02 -5.09 58.35
N LYS A 1129 7.63 -5.60 59.54
CA LYS A 1129 6.24 -6.01 59.85
C LYS A 1129 5.61 -5.06 60.86
N ILE A 1130 4.67 -4.25 60.40
CA ILE A 1130 3.93 -3.24 61.16
C ILE A 1130 2.60 -3.84 61.65
N PHE A 1131 2.50 -4.14 62.94
CA PHE A 1131 1.33 -4.78 63.55
C PHE A 1131 0.14 -3.84 63.73
N SER A 1132 0.38 -2.54 63.98
CA SER A 1132 -0.69 -1.56 64.19
C SER A 1132 -0.32 -0.15 63.73
N ALA A 1133 -1.33 0.62 63.33
CA ALA A 1133 -1.27 2.07 63.15
C ALA A 1133 -1.63 2.81 64.47
N ALA A 1134 -1.33 4.10 64.56
CA ALA A 1134 -1.50 4.91 65.79
C ALA A 1134 -2.96 5.04 66.28
N GLY A 1135 -3.95 4.86 65.41
CA GLY A 1135 -5.36 4.79 65.79
C GLY A 1135 -6.39 4.66 64.66
N ALA A 1136 -5.96 4.78 63.40
CA ALA A 1136 -6.84 4.73 62.24
C ALA A 1136 -7.03 3.32 61.65
N GLY A 1137 -8.12 3.15 60.90
CA GLY A 1137 -8.39 1.94 60.10
C GLY A 1137 -7.46 1.76 58.89
N VAL A 1138 -6.60 2.73 58.59
CA VAL A 1138 -5.64 2.75 57.48
C VAL A 1138 -4.25 3.01 58.04
N LEU A 1139 -3.23 2.37 57.47
CA LEU A 1139 -1.81 2.60 57.72
C LEU A 1139 -1.21 3.32 56.51
N GLN A 1140 -0.35 4.32 56.72
CA GLN A 1140 0.45 4.91 55.65
C GLN A 1140 1.81 5.41 56.16
N LEU A 1141 2.81 5.39 55.29
CA LEU A 1141 4.13 6.00 55.44
C LEU A 1141 4.68 6.35 54.06
N SER A 1142 5.59 7.33 53.99
CA SER A 1142 6.17 7.78 52.72
C SER A 1142 7.46 7.07 52.35
N GLU A 1143 8.40 6.92 53.29
CA GLU A 1143 9.75 6.39 53.01
C GLU A 1143 10.32 5.67 54.24
N ILE A 1144 11.19 4.69 54.03
CA ILE A 1144 12.15 4.21 55.03
C ILE A 1144 13.59 4.31 54.51
N GLU A 1145 14.44 5.06 55.21
CA GLU A 1145 15.86 5.16 54.90
C GLU A 1145 16.70 4.41 55.93
N LEU A 1146 17.75 3.71 55.49
CA LEU A 1146 18.64 2.91 56.34
C LEU A 1146 20.02 3.58 56.45
N TYR A 1147 20.61 3.59 57.64
CA TYR A 1147 21.84 4.32 57.93
C TYR A 1147 22.93 3.45 58.58
N SER A 1148 24.18 3.75 58.25
CA SER A 1148 25.41 3.17 58.84
C SER A 1148 25.81 3.84 60.17
N ASP A 1149 26.90 3.38 60.80
CA ASP A 1149 27.63 4.12 61.85
C ASP A 1149 28.84 4.90 61.31
N VAL A 1150 29.04 4.92 59.98
CA VAL A 1150 30.12 5.64 59.32
C VAL A 1150 29.66 7.08 59.07
N PRO A 1151 30.30 8.10 59.68
CA PRO A 1151 29.95 9.48 59.40
C PRO A 1151 30.11 9.78 57.92
N LYS A 1152 29.19 10.57 57.35
CA LYS A 1152 29.38 11.19 56.03
C LYS A 1152 30.75 11.89 56.04
N PRO A 1153 31.56 11.76 54.98
CA PRO A 1153 32.80 12.51 54.87
C PRO A 1153 32.50 14.00 55.08
N ALA A 1154 33.21 14.64 56.01
CA ALA A 1154 32.96 16.04 56.37
C ALA A 1154 33.21 17.03 55.21
N TYR A 1155 33.85 16.55 54.14
CA TYR A 1155 33.89 17.17 52.82
C TYR A 1155 33.89 16.01 51.80
N ILE A 1156 32.89 15.98 50.93
CA ILE A 1156 32.89 15.13 49.73
C ILE A 1156 33.51 15.90 48.55
N PRO A 1157 34.01 15.25 47.48
CA PRO A 1157 34.52 15.95 46.31
C PRO A 1157 33.48 16.97 45.80
N GLY A 1158 33.87 18.25 45.72
CA GLY A 1158 33.03 19.37 45.31
C GLY A 1158 32.20 20.06 46.39
N ASP A 1159 32.04 19.46 47.59
CA ASP A 1159 31.49 20.12 48.77
C ASP A 1159 32.61 20.91 49.45
N LEU A 1160 32.52 22.24 49.44
CA LEU A 1160 33.53 23.12 50.03
C LEU A 1160 33.11 23.67 51.39
N ASN A 1161 31.84 23.53 51.76
CA ASN A 1161 31.30 24.09 52.97
C ASN A 1161 31.20 23.04 54.10
N GLY A 1162 31.16 21.76 53.76
CA GLY A 1162 31.16 20.60 54.65
C GLY A 1162 29.78 20.21 55.15
N ASP A 1163 28.70 20.59 54.46
CA ASP A 1163 27.33 20.19 54.78
C ASP A 1163 26.94 18.81 54.21
N GLY A 1164 27.86 18.16 53.48
CA GLY A 1164 27.65 16.86 52.86
C GLY A 1164 26.82 16.91 51.59
N ARG A 1165 26.66 18.09 50.98
CA ARG A 1165 25.97 18.31 49.70
C ARG A 1165 26.86 19.13 48.77
N VAL A 1166 26.69 18.92 47.46
CA VAL A 1166 27.41 19.71 46.46
C VAL A 1166 26.40 20.66 45.84
N THR A 1167 26.49 21.96 46.18
CA THR A 1167 25.47 22.95 45.83
C THR A 1167 26.06 24.17 45.13
N VAL A 1168 25.20 25.06 44.62
CA VAL A 1168 25.65 26.34 44.03
C VAL A 1168 26.42 27.20 45.05
N THR A 1169 26.21 26.97 46.36
CA THR A 1169 26.98 27.63 47.44
C THR A 1169 28.46 27.28 47.36
N ASP A 1170 28.80 26.05 46.98
CA ASP A 1170 30.16 25.54 46.89
C ASP A 1170 30.91 26.09 45.67
N ILE A 1171 30.20 26.29 44.56
CA ILE A 1171 30.69 27.11 43.42
C ILE A 1171 31.01 28.54 43.88
N VAL A 1172 30.15 29.14 44.70
CA VAL A 1172 30.37 30.52 45.21
C VAL A 1172 31.58 30.55 46.15
N GLY A 1173 31.76 29.53 47.00
CA GLY A 1173 32.94 29.35 47.86
C GLY A 1173 34.24 29.21 47.06
N LEU A 1174 34.29 28.27 46.12
CA LEU A 1174 35.45 28.02 45.26
C LEU A 1174 35.80 29.26 44.43
N ARG A 1175 34.80 29.94 43.88
CA ARG A 1175 34.99 31.21 43.16
C ARG A 1175 35.55 32.31 44.07
N GLY A 1176 35.13 32.37 45.33
CA GLY A 1176 35.68 33.30 46.32
C GLY A 1176 37.18 33.07 46.53
N ILE A 1177 37.56 31.83 46.80
CA ILE A 1177 38.96 31.40 46.99
C ILE A 1177 39.82 31.78 45.76
N ILE A 1178 39.34 31.46 44.55
CA ILE A 1178 40.05 31.75 43.29
C ILE A 1178 40.17 33.26 43.03
N MET A 1179 39.10 34.05 43.22
CA MET A 1179 39.12 35.49 42.89
C MET A 1179 39.88 36.33 43.92
N ASN A 1180 39.91 35.91 45.19
CA ASN A 1180 40.65 36.59 46.24
C ASN A 1180 42.08 36.07 46.42
N ASN A 1181 42.42 34.95 45.76
CA ASN A 1181 43.70 34.26 45.89
C ASN A 1181 43.99 33.88 47.37
N GLU A 1182 42.97 33.34 48.03
CA GLU A 1182 43.03 32.87 49.42
C GLU A 1182 43.65 31.45 49.47
N GLU A 1183 44.38 31.13 50.55
CA GLU A 1183 44.80 29.75 50.83
C GLU A 1183 43.75 29.11 51.76
N PRO A 1184 42.88 28.20 51.26
CA PRO A 1184 41.87 27.58 52.09
C PRO A 1184 42.46 26.50 53.00
N GLU A 1185 41.68 26.07 54.00
CA GLU A 1185 42.07 24.92 54.82
C GLU A 1185 42.21 23.65 53.97
N LYS A 1186 43.14 22.77 54.34
CA LYS A 1186 43.52 21.60 53.53
C LYS A 1186 42.32 20.74 53.10
N GLN A 1187 41.29 20.61 53.95
CA GLN A 1187 40.12 19.78 53.65
C GLN A 1187 39.23 20.42 52.57
N VAL A 1188 39.04 21.74 52.61
CA VAL A 1188 38.37 22.52 51.55
C VAL A 1188 39.19 22.52 50.26
N PHE A 1189 40.53 22.54 50.36
CA PHE A 1189 41.42 22.38 49.21
C PHE A 1189 41.27 21.00 48.56
N ASP A 1190 41.40 19.92 49.35
CA ASP A 1190 41.32 18.54 48.87
C ASP A 1190 39.94 18.22 48.25
N ALA A 1191 38.87 18.88 48.72
CA ALA A 1191 37.51 18.75 48.17
C ALA A 1191 37.27 19.60 46.92
N GLY A 1192 37.90 20.78 46.84
CA GLY A 1192 37.81 21.67 45.68
C GLY A 1192 38.73 21.30 44.52
N ASP A 1193 39.84 20.59 44.74
CA ASP A 1193 40.81 20.14 43.72
C ASP A 1193 40.29 18.88 43.02
N LEU A 1194 39.17 19.01 42.32
CA LEU A 1194 38.46 17.92 41.68
C LEU A 1194 39.26 17.28 40.54
N ASN A 1195 40.05 18.08 39.80
CA ASN A 1195 40.91 17.56 38.74
C ASN A 1195 42.25 16.98 39.26
N LYS A 1196 42.57 17.18 40.56
CA LYS A 1196 43.80 16.73 41.25
C LYS A 1196 45.09 17.27 40.63
N ASP A 1197 45.04 18.46 40.00
CA ASP A 1197 46.21 19.11 39.43
C ASP A 1197 47.06 19.87 40.48
N GLY A 1198 46.56 19.97 41.71
CA GLY A 1198 47.21 20.68 42.81
C GLY A 1198 46.92 22.17 42.81
N ARG A 1199 45.86 22.63 42.13
CA ARG A 1199 45.42 24.03 42.09
C ARG A 1199 43.91 24.14 41.97
N LEU A 1200 43.32 24.97 42.82
CA LEU A 1200 41.94 25.39 42.66
C LEU A 1200 41.82 26.39 41.50
N THR A 1201 41.13 26.01 40.42
CA THR A 1201 40.95 26.87 39.25
C THR A 1201 39.52 26.86 38.70
N VAL A 1202 39.30 27.58 37.59
CA VAL A 1202 37.98 27.63 36.94
C VAL A 1202 37.54 26.29 36.34
N THR A 1203 38.44 25.33 36.10
CA THR A 1203 38.05 23.98 35.67
C THR A 1203 37.36 23.22 36.79
N ASP A 1204 37.75 23.45 38.04
CA ASP A 1204 37.16 22.79 39.19
C ASP A 1204 35.77 23.35 39.50
N ILE A 1205 35.52 24.63 39.25
CA ILE A 1205 34.16 25.21 39.23
C ILE A 1205 33.26 24.48 38.22
N VAL A 1206 33.79 24.11 37.06
CA VAL A 1206 33.04 23.36 36.04
C VAL A 1206 32.76 21.94 36.52
N ALA A 1207 33.71 21.29 37.19
CA ALA A 1207 33.52 19.96 37.77
C ALA A 1207 32.49 19.96 38.92
N ILE A 1208 32.53 20.94 39.84
CA ILE A 1208 31.48 21.12 40.87
C ILE A 1208 30.11 21.35 40.21
N ARG A 1209 30.05 22.13 39.14
CA ARG A 1209 28.80 22.33 38.40
C ARG A 1209 28.24 21.04 37.83
N GLY A 1210 29.08 20.13 37.34
CA GLY A 1210 28.65 18.78 36.94
C GLY A 1210 28.01 18.02 38.09
N LEU A 1211 28.66 18.01 39.26
CA LEU A 1211 28.17 17.33 40.46
C LEU A 1211 26.82 17.88 40.97
N ILE A 1212 26.56 19.19 40.88
CA ILE A 1212 25.26 19.79 41.24
C ILE A 1212 24.16 19.37 40.27
N MET A 1213 24.43 19.43 38.96
CA MET A 1213 23.42 19.19 37.93
C MET A 1213 22.93 17.72 37.93
N ASN A 1214 23.73 16.82 38.51
CA ASN A 1214 23.40 15.40 38.71
C ASN A 1214 22.71 15.11 40.07
N GLN A 1215 22.34 16.14 40.86
CA GLN A 1215 21.58 15.99 42.13
C GLN A 1215 20.11 16.44 42.02
N ASP A 1216 19.73 17.17 40.97
CA ASP A 1216 18.35 17.60 40.68
C ASP A 1216 17.63 16.70 39.62
N SER A 1217 18.21 15.53 39.32
CA SER A 1217 17.77 14.55 38.30
C SER A 1217 17.21 13.27 38.91
#